data_AF-A0A8H6HK76-F1
#
_entry.id   AF-A0A8H6HK76-F1
#
_cell.length_a   1.000
_cell.length_b   1.000
_cell.length_c   1.000
_cell.angle_alpha   90.00
_cell.angle_beta   90.00
_cell.angle_gamma   90.00
#
_symmetry.space_group_name_H-M   'P 1'
#
loop_
_entity.id
_entity.type
_entity.pdbx_description
1 polymer ?
#
loop_
_entity_poly.entity_id
_entity_poly.type
_entity_poly.pdbx_seq_one_letter_code
_entity_poly.pdbx_strand_id
1 'polypeptide(L)'
;MRAQLFPSTIALPQTAFTFDLLSDFHTHTLTSKKSPYDYHEALRQLTNSAFPQDVPDQYHEFCRVSRVWRYLSSQRQSGQAHEIDRLLKEGRFHTIVVRCPACPDVGFNVEKAEIELAGEDEKHKYTLFISADGNYRLQRKAKNDDPDDVALNDGHGCFARAQDYQKWLSSQDEVDDTGICAHLCAVRLQNIVKFRNAVISGVVAIQCARHGFFMSQGVVDLSKGEAYARTDYALYRSLSDQSDQRWIMLSYDIWCSYSAKLKKRFAELFPESAELVQKLRGAVPKMHIKNHIVACQQLWSFNYLRNSGQTCGEMIETTWSDLNQASGSTREQNDGHRHDTLDDFMNYWNWKKFQGIASTISEDYAKVMKRLPTLKANFDQFTKRFPAELIQEWKSSDRDPYRDNNKVVHSVYEATITKGMFSFKGIELEDQQLAILELVADFSKDNEHLNHISAGRRTLYHRINNWMKMYAMSYLHPDNSKPMSEDELEKIVLPLPSNLTQLSRASRKLDSLTRTELKLWEGQAHDGLAELGMAIKTYNFNVKFKKDNVVGQGPNTRAEMFLRTLNSEKVRAGQKYRQARKVLLRLGFDPHDPTLRPMDEKDEATEQSKNTSIPSKLGDSKKSEPWFWNVSHPGGLTEQEKKKWSVEMDRVKWFRDKAVRDCAEEEKEILEEEMKRVVASFRKYADVWSHLAEEQRNKDVPGKASYALHKVALYTRFCDDAERLFHNARKPTTSEPSSS
;
A
#
# COMPACT_ATOMS: atom_id res chain seq x y z
N MET A 1 42.56 -1.61 -21.27
CA MET A 1 41.45 -0.63 -21.24
C MET A 1 41.64 0.60 -22.13
N ARG A 2 42.86 1.14 -22.38
CA ARG A 2 43.03 2.28 -23.31
C ARG A 2 42.49 2.03 -24.73
N ALA A 3 42.53 0.77 -25.17
CA ALA A 3 41.93 0.32 -26.43
C ALA A 3 40.40 0.15 -26.39
N GLN A 4 39.71 0.53 -25.30
CA GLN A 4 38.26 0.36 -25.11
C GLN A 4 37.77 -1.10 -25.23
N LEU A 5 38.65 -2.05 -24.92
CA LEU A 5 38.38 -3.49 -24.87
C LEU A 5 38.48 -3.99 -23.42
N PHE A 6 37.47 -4.77 -23.01
CA PHE A 6 37.39 -5.45 -21.74
C PHE A 6 37.63 -6.96 -21.95
N PRO A 7 38.71 -7.54 -21.41
CA PRO A 7 39.03 -8.93 -21.62
C PRO A 7 38.11 -9.87 -20.83
N SER A 8 37.80 -11.03 -21.39
CA SER A 8 37.03 -12.10 -20.74
C SER A 8 37.74 -12.76 -19.56
N THR A 9 39.07 -12.80 -19.61
CA THR A 9 39.95 -13.32 -18.57
C THR A 9 41.14 -12.38 -18.37
N ILE A 10 41.69 -12.33 -17.15
CA ILE A 10 42.77 -11.38 -16.82
C ILE A 10 44.16 -11.98 -17.11
N ALA A 11 44.37 -13.27 -16.81
CA ALA A 11 45.68 -13.90 -16.90
C ALA A 11 46.15 -14.16 -18.34
N LEU A 12 45.26 -14.63 -19.21
CA LEU A 12 45.56 -14.94 -20.61
C LEU A 12 44.34 -14.61 -21.49
N PRO A 13 44.16 -13.32 -21.87
CA PRO A 13 42.99 -12.88 -22.61
C PRO A 13 43.00 -13.42 -24.06
N GLN A 14 42.02 -14.25 -24.40
CA GLN A 14 41.78 -14.74 -25.77
C GLN A 14 40.55 -14.09 -26.43
N THR A 15 39.55 -13.70 -25.63
CA THR A 15 38.36 -12.96 -26.07
C THR A 15 38.28 -11.63 -25.33
N ALA A 16 37.87 -10.56 -26.01
CA ALA A 16 37.57 -9.27 -25.40
C ALA A 16 36.30 -8.66 -26.00
N PHE A 17 35.58 -7.87 -25.21
CA PHE A 17 34.36 -7.16 -25.60
C PHE A 17 34.61 -5.66 -25.61
N THR A 18 34.00 -4.93 -26.54
CA THR A 18 34.10 -3.47 -26.57
C THR A 18 33.32 -2.84 -25.43
N PHE A 19 33.79 -1.69 -24.94
CA PHE A 19 33.08 -0.92 -23.92
C PHE A 19 31.70 -0.48 -24.42
N ASP A 20 31.58 -0.15 -25.71
CA ASP A 20 30.33 0.24 -26.34
C ASP A 20 29.30 -0.90 -26.29
N LEU A 21 29.70 -2.13 -26.60
CA LEU A 21 28.82 -3.30 -26.51
C LEU A 21 28.33 -3.53 -25.07
N LEU A 22 29.23 -3.43 -24.09
CA LEU A 22 28.88 -3.63 -22.68
C LEU A 22 27.97 -2.52 -22.16
N SER A 23 28.22 -1.27 -22.56
CA SER A 23 27.38 -0.12 -22.21
C SER A 23 26.00 -0.20 -22.85
N ASP A 24 25.93 -0.65 -24.11
CA ASP A 24 24.68 -0.84 -24.84
C ASP A 24 23.84 -1.97 -24.21
N PHE A 25 24.47 -3.12 -23.98
CA PHE A 25 23.81 -4.23 -23.29
C PHE A 25 23.33 -3.85 -21.89
N HIS A 26 24.15 -3.18 -21.09
CA HIS A 26 23.76 -2.75 -19.75
C HIS A 26 22.54 -1.83 -19.81
N THR A 27 22.53 -0.89 -20.75
CA THR A 27 21.38 0.00 -21.01
C THR A 27 20.12 -0.78 -21.38
N HIS A 28 20.21 -1.71 -22.34
CA HIS A 28 19.10 -2.56 -22.75
C HIS A 28 18.59 -3.45 -21.61
N THR A 29 19.50 -3.99 -20.81
CA THR A 29 19.15 -4.78 -19.62
C THR A 29 18.34 -3.92 -18.67
N LEU A 30 18.84 -2.75 -18.28
CA LEU A 30 18.19 -1.88 -17.31
C LEU A 30 16.80 -1.35 -17.77
N THR A 31 16.71 -0.95 -19.04
CA THR A 31 15.52 -0.30 -19.62
C THR A 31 14.44 -1.26 -20.09
N SER A 32 14.82 -2.43 -20.62
CA SER A 32 13.90 -3.38 -21.25
C SER A 32 13.93 -4.78 -20.63
N LYS A 33 14.71 -4.98 -19.56
CA LYS A 33 14.96 -6.27 -18.90
C LYS A 33 15.44 -7.37 -19.87
N LYS A 34 16.02 -6.96 -21.01
CA LYS A 34 16.51 -7.88 -22.04
C LYS A 34 17.53 -8.84 -21.44
N SER A 35 17.34 -10.14 -21.66
CA SER A 35 18.22 -11.15 -21.11
C SER A 35 19.59 -11.13 -21.84
N PRO A 36 20.68 -11.56 -21.17
CA PRO A 36 21.96 -11.76 -21.86
C PRO A 36 21.84 -12.70 -23.06
N TYR A 37 20.95 -13.69 -22.99
CA TYR A 37 20.73 -14.68 -24.05
C TYR A 37 20.11 -14.03 -25.29
N ASP A 38 19.01 -13.30 -25.13
CA ASP A 38 18.32 -12.65 -26.26
C ASP A 38 19.16 -11.52 -26.87
N TYR A 39 20.07 -10.93 -26.11
CA TYR A 39 21.01 -9.95 -26.63
C TYR A 39 22.14 -10.62 -27.41
N HIS A 40 22.74 -11.67 -26.86
CA HIS A 40 23.78 -12.45 -27.55
C HIS A 40 23.25 -13.08 -28.84
N GLU A 41 22.06 -13.67 -28.83
CA GLU A 41 21.44 -14.22 -30.04
C GLU A 41 21.20 -13.12 -31.09
N ALA A 42 20.78 -11.93 -30.68
CA ALA A 42 20.66 -10.80 -31.60
C ALA A 42 22.02 -10.40 -32.22
N LEU A 43 23.12 -10.45 -31.47
CA LEU A 43 24.47 -10.21 -32.02
C LEU A 43 24.86 -11.24 -33.08
N ARG A 44 24.50 -12.52 -32.87
CA ARG A 44 24.75 -13.58 -33.87
C ARG A 44 23.96 -13.33 -35.14
N GLN A 45 22.68 -13.00 -35.02
CA GLN A 45 21.81 -12.65 -36.16
C GLN A 45 22.31 -11.43 -36.92
N LEU A 46 22.83 -10.41 -36.23
CA LEU A 46 23.41 -9.22 -36.85
C LEU A 46 24.74 -9.53 -37.57
N THR A 47 25.50 -10.50 -37.07
CA THR A 47 26.78 -10.91 -37.65
C THR A 47 26.59 -11.79 -38.89
N ASN A 48 25.67 -12.75 -38.81
CA ASN A 48 25.28 -13.60 -39.93
C ASN A 48 23.81 -14.00 -39.80
N SER A 49 22.93 -13.27 -40.48
CA SER A 49 21.48 -13.51 -40.44
C SER A 49 21.04 -14.76 -41.20
N ALA A 50 21.85 -15.24 -42.15
CA ALA A 50 21.54 -16.46 -42.91
C ALA A 50 21.87 -17.72 -42.09
N PHE A 51 22.98 -17.71 -41.35
CA PHE A 51 23.47 -18.83 -40.55
C PHE A 51 24.03 -18.34 -39.20
N PRO A 52 23.17 -17.87 -38.28
CA PRO A 52 23.58 -17.35 -36.98
C PRO A 52 24.34 -18.39 -36.13
N GLN A 53 24.02 -19.68 -36.33
CA GLN A 53 24.69 -20.80 -35.69
C GLN A 53 26.19 -20.92 -36.04
N ASP A 54 26.62 -20.38 -37.18
CA ASP A 54 28.03 -20.42 -37.62
C ASP A 54 28.88 -19.34 -36.92
N VAL A 55 28.23 -18.36 -36.29
CA VAL A 55 28.91 -17.34 -35.47
C VAL A 55 29.39 -18.00 -34.17
N PRO A 56 30.67 -17.82 -33.78
CA PRO A 56 31.20 -18.38 -32.53
C PRO A 56 30.34 -18.03 -31.33
N ASP A 57 30.01 -19.05 -30.53
CA ASP A 57 29.30 -18.84 -29.27
C ASP A 57 30.28 -18.34 -28.21
N GLN A 58 29.99 -17.16 -27.65
CA GLN A 58 30.75 -16.49 -26.60
C GLN A 58 29.82 -16.06 -25.46
N TYR A 59 28.67 -16.73 -25.32
CA TYR A 59 27.62 -16.39 -24.36
C TYR A 59 28.10 -16.42 -22.91
N HIS A 60 28.89 -17.43 -22.54
CA HIS A 60 29.38 -17.60 -21.17
C HIS A 60 30.41 -16.53 -20.80
N GLU A 61 31.33 -16.21 -21.70
CA GLU A 61 32.29 -15.11 -21.58
C GLU A 61 31.56 -13.77 -21.45
N PHE A 62 30.53 -13.56 -22.28
CA PHE A 62 29.71 -12.36 -22.25
C PHE A 62 28.96 -12.20 -20.92
N CYS A 63 28.35 -13.27 -20.39
CA CYS A 63 27.69 -13.26 -19.09
C CYS A 63 28.64 -12.88 -17.95
N ARG A 64 29.85 -13.44 -17.96
CA ARG A 64 30.89 -13.14 -16.95
C ARG A 64 31.31 -11.67 -17.02
N VAL A 65 31.66 -11.20 -18.21
CA VAL A 65 32.14 -9.82 -18.41
C VAL A 65 31.05 -8.80 -18.13
N SER A 66 29.81 -9.04 -18.57
CA SER A 66 28.69 -8.14 -18.32
C SER A 66 28.37 -7.99 -16.83
N ARG A 67 28.47 -9.08 -16.05
CA ARG A 67 28.34 -9.02 -14.59
C ARG A 67 29.43 -8.17 -13.92
N VAL A 68 30.70 -8.37 -14.31
CA VAL A 68 31.82 -7.57 -13.78
C VAL A 68 31.69 -6.10 -14.21
N TRP A 69 31.30 -5.85 -15.47
CA TRP A 69 31.07 -4.51 -15.99
C TRP A 69 29.99 -3.76 -15.19
N ARG A 70 28.88 -4.43 -14.89
CA ARG A 70 27.82 -3.89 -14.03
C ARG A 70 28.36 -3.49 -12.66
N TYR A 71 29.06 -4.40 -11.98
CA TYR A 71 29.66 -4.13 -10.67
C TYR A 71 30.58 -2.90 -10.71
N LEU A 72 31.54 -2.88 -11.64
CA LEU A 72 32.47 -1.75 -11.80
C LEU A 72 31.75 -0.44 -12.14
N SER A 73 30.69 -0.51 -12.95
CA SER A 73 29.86 0.65 -13.28
C SER A 73 29.17 1.20 -12.05
N SER A 74 28.57 0.36 -11.20
CA SER A 74 27.91 0.78 -9.96
C SER A 74 28.90 1.35 -8.94
N GLN A 75 30.09 0.75 -8.79
CA GLN A 75 31.18 1.26 -7.94
C GLN A 75 31.67 2.65 -8.38
N ARG A 76 31.77 2.86 -9.71
CA ARG A 76 32.13 4.16 -10.27
C ARG A 76 31.02 5.20 -10.09
N GLN A 77 29.77 4.84 -10.40
CA GLN A 77 28.63 5.77 -10.38
C GLN A 77 28.25 6.25 -8.98
N SER A 78 28.36 5.37 -7.98
CA SER A 78 28.14 5.69 -6.57
C SER A 78 29.24 6.58 -5.98
N GLY A 79 30.45 6.55 -6.56
CA GLY A 79 31.63 7.23 -6.04
C GLY A 79 32.49 6.38 -5.12
N GLN A 80 32.16 5.10 -4.93
CA GLN A 80 32.97 4.20 -4.12
C GLN A 80 34.37 3.98 -4.68
N ALA A 81 34.52 3.96 -6.00
CA ALA A 81 35.84 3.96 -6.66
C ALA A 81 36.67 5.24 -6.41
N HIS A 82 36.05 6.29 -5.84
CA HIS A 82 36.68 7.55 -5.44
C HIS A 82 36.80 7.68 -3.91
N GLU A 83 36.45 6.65 -3.15
CA GLU A 83 36.45 6.64 -1.69
C GLU A 83 35.54 7.74 -1.10
N ILE A 84 34.39 7.96 -1.72
CA ILE A 84 33.43 9.02 -1.36
C ILE A 84 33.00 8.97 0.11
N ASP A 85 32.95 7.78 0.71
CA ASP A 85 32.55 7.57 2.10
C ASP A 85 33.46 8.31 3.10
N ARG A 86 34.72 8.61 2.73
CA ARG A 86 35.62 9.43 3.58
C ARG A 86 35.04 10.81 3.90
N LEU A 87 34.19 11.33 3.00
CA LEU A 87 33.54 12.64 3.11
C LEU A 87 32.08 12.56 3.55
N LEU A 88 31.47 11.37 3.53
CA LEU A 88 30.07 11.13 3.93
C LEU A 88 29.96 10.51 5.34
N LYS A 89 31.03 10.63 6.15
CA LYS A 89 31.37 9.78 7.31
C LYS A 89 30.35 9.66 8.45
N GLU A 90 29.40 10.58 8.63
CA GLU A 90 28.46 10.48 9.75
C GLU A 90 27.27 9.60 9.37
N GLY A 91 27.14 8.46 10.05
CA GLY A 91 25.94 7.61 10.02
C GLY A 91 25.71 6.80 8.73
N ARG A 92 26.61 6.82 7.74
CA ARG A 92 26.44 6.10 6.47
C ARG A 92 27.42 4.95 6.29
N PHE A 93 26.90 3.77 5.94
CA PHE A 93 27.71 2.62 5.55
C PHE A 93 28.17 2.72 4.09
N HIS A 94 29.20 1.94 3.75
CA HIS A 94 29.62 1.72 2.37
C HIS A 94 28.45 1.16 1.54
N THR A 95 27.91 1.99 0.64
CA THR A 95 26.76 1.63 -0.18
C THR A 95 26.88 2.18 -1.60
N ILE A 96 26.40 1.39 -2.57
CA ILE A 96 26.25 1.81 -3.97
C ILE A 96 24.84 2.32 -4.29
N VAL A 97 23.93 2.29 -3.32
CA VAL A 97 22.50 2.59 -3.51
C VAL A 97 22.28 4.10 -3.62
N VAL A 98 21.55 4.51 -4.66
CA VAL A 98 21.05 5.87 -4.83
C VAL A 98 19.96 6.11 -3.78
N ARG A 99 20.22 7.01 -2.83
CA ARG A 99 19.29 7.38 -1.76
C ARG A 99 18.26 8.40 -2.26
N CYS A 100 17.11 8.44 -1.59
CA CYS A 100 16.09 9.44 -1.87
C CYS A 100 16.56 10.84 -1.43
N PRO A 101 16.62 11.85 -2.32
CA PRO A 101 17.06 13.19 -1.94
C PRO A 101 15.99 14.00 -1.19
N ALA A 102 14.75 13.50 -1.13
CA ALA A 102 13.61 14.17 -0.50
C ALA A 102 13.33 13.68 0.93
N CYS A 103 13.72 12.44 1.27
CA CYS A 103 13.60 11.92 2.63
C CYS A 103 14.54 12.68 3.58
N PRO A 104 14.13 12.85 4.86
CA PRO A 104 15.04 13.37 5.87
C PRO A 104 16.24 12.43 6.02
N ASP A 105 17.43 13.01 5.91
CA ASP A 105 18.70 12.32 6.03
C ASP A 105 19.59 13.18 6.93
N VAL A 106 19.53 12.87 8.23
CA VAL A 106 20.11 13.68 9.30
C VAL A 106 21.63 13.73 9.16
N GLY A 107 22.21 14.93 9.19
CA GLY A 107 23.63 15.18 8.92
C GLY A 107 23.97 15.32 7.44
N PHE A 108 23.01 15.14 6.52
CA PHE A 108 23.23 15.29 5.08
C PHE A 108 22.36 16.36 4.43
N ASN A 109 21.04 16.26 4.56
CA ASN A 109 20.08 17.24 4.01
C ASN A 109 19.15 17.84 5.09
N VAL A 110 19.29 17.38 6.34
CA VAL A 110 18.66 17.93 7.54
C VAL A 110 19.74 18.04 8.61
N GLU A 111 19.90 19.20 9.22
CA GLU A 111 20.86 19.37 10.32
C GLU A 111 20.34 18.67 11.59
N LYS A 112 21.25 18.07 12.38
CA LYS A 112 20.87 17.34 13.59
C LYS A 112 20.16 18.22 14.63
N ALA A 113 20.63 19.46 14.79
CA ALA A 113 19.98 20.42 15.68
C ALA A 113 18.54 20.77 15.24
N GLU A 114 18.26 20.75 13.93
CA GLU A 114 16.94 21.08 13.39
C GLU A 114 15.90 20.02 13.81
N ILE A 115 16.23 18.73 13.69
CA ILE A 115 15.32 17.64 14.09
C ILE A 115 15.20 17.50 15.62
N GLU A 116 16.24 17.83 16.38
CA GLU A 116 16.22 17.84 17.85
C GLU A 116 15.34 18.96 18.41
N LEU A 117 15.38 20.15 17.80
CA LEU A 117 14.60 21.32 18.23
C LEU A 117 13.15 21.32 17.70
N ALA A 118 12.86 20.55 16.64
CA ALA A 118 11.52 20.48 16.06
C ALA A 118 10.46 20.03 17.09
N GLY A 119 9.33 20.74 17.10
CA GLY A 119 8.17 20.42 17.93
C GLY A 119 7.44 19.14 17.48
N GLU A 120 6.65 18.53 18.36
CA GLU A 120 5.82 17.37 17.96
C GLU A 120 4.73 17.74 16.94
N ASP A 121 4.34 19.01 16.85
CA ASP A 121 3.45 19.56 15.84
C ASP A 121 4.10 19.65 14.45
N GLU A 122 5.43 19.66 14.37
CA GLU A 122 6.20 19.66 13.12
C GLU A 122 6.66 18.27 12.68
N LYS A 123 6.29 17.23 13.43
CA LYS A 123 6.72 15.84 13.23
C LYS A 123 6.60 15.34 11.80
N HIS A 124 5.54 15.70 11.07
CA HIS A 124 5.33 15.27 9.67
C HIS A 124 6.44 15.75 8.74
N LYS A 125 6.98 16.95 9.00
CA LYS A 125 8.04 17.55 8.19
C LYS A 125 9.30 16.71 8.17
N TYR A 126 9.61 16.06 9.29
CA TYR A 126 10.86 15.32 9.52
C TYR A 126 10.68 13.81 9.68
N THR A 127 9.47 13.28 9.48
CA THR A 127 9.24 11.83 9.59
C THR A 127 9.86 11.09 8.39
N LEU A 128 10.64 10.04 8.68
CA LEU A 128 11.07 9.09 7.66
C LEU A 128 9.95 8.08 7.39
N PHE A 129 9.36 8.14 6.20
CA PHE A 129 8.29 7.25 5.78
C PHE A 129 8.87 6.05 5.01
N ILE A 130 8.74 4.86 5.58
CA ILE A 130 9.20 3.60 4.98
C ILE A 130 8.03 2.63 4.81
N SER A 131 8.13 1.72 3.85
CA SER A 131 7.16 0.65 3.61
C SER A 131 7.86 -0.69 3.55
N ALA A 132 7.23 -1.72 4.12
CA ALA A 132 7.65 -3.12 4.02
C ALA A 132 6.64 -3.89 3.18
N ASP A 133 7.10 -4.73 2.26
CA ASP A 133 6.25 -5.67 1.53
C ASP A 133 7.05 -6.83 0.91
N GLY A 134 6.38 -7.97 0.70
CA GLY A 134 6.95 -9.19 0.12
C GLY A 134 6.52 -9.43 -1.33
N ASN A 135 7.49 -9.74 -2.19
CA ASN A 135 7.28 -10.05 -3.60
C ASN A 135 7.64 -11.51 -3.92
N TYR A 136 6.63 -12.29 -4.29
CA TYR A 136 6.72 -13.73 -4.59
C TYR A 136 6.87 -14.10 -6.07
N ARG A 137 7.02 -13.11 -6.96
CA ARG A 137 7.30 -13.36 -8.38
C ARG A 137 8.80 -13.50 -8.66
N LEU A 138 9.65 -13.00 -7.76
CA LEU A 138 11.11 -13.06 -7.87
C LEU A 138 11.68 -14.37 -7.31
N GLN A 139 11.17 -15.49 -7.79
CA GLN A 139 11.58 -16.82 -7.35
C GLN A 139 12.98 -17.19 -7.88
N ARG A 140 13.67 -18.09 -7.19
CA ARG A 140 14.85 -18.80 -7.70
C ARG A 140 14.60 -20.31 -7.63
N LYS A 141 14.79 -21.01 -8.74
CA LYS A 141 14.56 -22.46 -8.82
C LYS A 141 15.68 -23.25 -8.16
N ALA A 142 15.36 -24.44 -7.68
CA ALA A 142 16.36 -25.46 -7.37
C ALA A 142 16.96 -25.98 -8.68
N LYS A 143 18.29 -25.87 -8.83
CA LYS A 143 19.05 -26.29 -10.00
C LYS A 143 20.49 -26.63 -9.60
N ASN A 144 21.27 -27.16 -10.55
CA ASN A 144 22.71 -27.27 -10.40
C ASN A 144 23.29 -25.85 -10.30
N ASP A 145 23.85 -25.53 -9.13
CA ASP A 145 24.36 -24.21 -8.79
C ASP A 145 25.87 -24.26 -8.61
N ASP A 146 26.53 -23.13 -8.82
CA ASP A 146 27.95 -22.98 -8.53
C ASP A 146 28.10 -22.60 -7.05
N PRO A 147 28.66 -23.49 -6.20
CA PRO A 147 28.79 -23.21 -4.77
C PRO A 147 29.73 -22.04 -4.46
N ASP A 148 30.59 -21.65 -5.40
CA ASP A 148 31.52 -20.53 -5.26
C ASP A 148 30.93 -19.20 -5.77
N ASP A 149 29.69 -19.20 -6.28
CA ASP A 149 29.03 -17.98 -6.76
C ASP A 149 28.57 -17.06 -5.61
N VAL A 150 29.39 -16.06 -5.31
CA VAL A 150 29.08 -15.00 -4.34
C VAL A 150 28.72 -13.70 -5.04
N ALA A 151 27.85 -12.89 -4.43
CA ALA A 151 27.50 -11.57 -4.95
C ALA A 151 28.73 -10.65 -4.93
N LEU A 152 28.98 -9.91 -6.02
CA LEU A 152 30.10 -8.97 -6.10
C LEU A 152 29.85 -7.73 -5.23
N ASN A 153 28.58 -7.32 -5.08
CA ASN A 153 28.22 -6.20 -4.21
C ASN A 153 28.31 -6.55 -2.71
N ASP A 154 28.25 -7.84 -2.34
CA ASP A 154 28.45 -8.37 -0.97
C ASP A 154 27.84 -7.54 0.20
N GLY A 155 26.58 -7.12 0.04
CA GLY A 155 25.86 -6.32 1.06
C GLY A 155 26.04 -4.81 0.97
N HIS A 156 26.66 -4.30 -0.08
CA HIS A 156 26.76 -2.86 -0.37
C HIS A 156 25.63 -2.34 -1.26
N GLY A 157 24.76 -3.22 -1.74
CA GLY A 157 23.58 -2.91 -2.54
C GLY A 157 22.29 -2.75 -1.74
N CYS A 158 21.17 -3.02 -2.41
CA CYS A 158 19.85 -3.10 -1.77
C CYS A 158 19.71 -4.40 -0.98
N PHE A 159 20.34 -5.49 -1.44
CA PHE A 159 20.39 -6.74 -0.69
C PHE A 159 21.29 -6.63 0.55
N ALA A 160 20.83 -7.19 1.67
CA ALA A 160 21.68 -7.41 2.82
C ALA A 160 22.79 -8.44 2.50
N ARG A 161 23.90 -8.38 3.22
CA ARG A 161 25.03 -9.32 3.06
C ARG A 161 24.55 -10.76 3.25
N ALA A 162 24.66 -11.57 2.20
CA ALA A 162 24.10 -12.92 2.17
C ALA A 162 24.66 -13.81 3.29
N GLN A 163 25.98 -13.76 3.54
CA GLN A 163 26.62 -14.55 4.58
C GLN A 163 26.08 -14.24 5.98
N ASP A 164 25.95 -12.95 6.32
CA ASP A 164 25.43 -12.52 7.63
C ASP A 164 23.98 -12.94 7.80
N TYR A 165 23.17 -12.78 6.74
CA TYR A 165 21.77 -13.16 6.75
C TYR A 165 21.60 -14.67 6.91
N GLN A 166 22.38 -15.51 6.21
CA GLN A 166 22.33 -16.97 6.34
C GLN A 166 22.79 -17.43 7.72
N LYS A 167 23.84 -16.81 8.27
CA LYS A 167 24.31 -17.08 9.64
C LYS A 167 23.23 -16.77 10.67
N TRP A 168 22.58 -15.62 10.52
CA TRP A 168 21.47 -15.21 11.39
C TRP A 168 20.27 -16.14 11.24
N LEU A 169 19.86 -16.49 10.01
CA LEU A 169 18.75 -17.43 9.76
C LEU A 169 18.97 -18.79 10.42
N SER A 170 20.21 -19.28 10.39
CA SER A 170 20.58 -20.57 11.01
C SER A 170 20.45 -20.57 12.53
N SER A 171 20.37 -19.40 13.16
CA SER A 171 20.20 -19.25 14.61
C SER A 171 18.76 -18.95 15.04
N GLN A 172 17.80 -18.89 14.11
CA GLN A 172 16.40 -18.60 14.42
C GLN A 172 15.55 -19.87 14.35
N ASP A 173 14.67 -20.05 15.33
CA ASP A 173 13.62 -21.06 15.26
C ASP A 173 12.48 -20.60 14.32
N GLU A 174 11.92 -21.50 13.51
CA GLU A 174 10.75 -21.22 12.68
C GLU A 174 9.51 -21.04 13.59
N VAL A 175 9.17 -19.79 13.93
CA VAL A 175 7.93 -19.46 14.65
C VAL A 175 6.85 -19.06 13.66
N ASP A 176 5.82 -19.90 13.53
CA ASP A 176 4.63 -19.60 12.75
C ASP A 176 3.67 -18.72 13.58
N ASP A 177 3.18 -17.61 13.02
CA ASP A 177 2.34 -16.66 13.78
C ASP A 177 0.93 -16.53 13.17
N THR A 178 -0.08 -16.80 14.00
CA THR A 178 -1.49 -16.64 13.66
C THR A 178 -1.85 -15.15 13.59
N GLY A 179 -2.14 -14.66 12.38
CA GLY A 179 -2.53 -13.26 12.15
C GLY A 179 -3.85 -12.87 12.81
N ILE A 180 -4.04 -11.57 13.06
CA ILE A 180 -5.25 -11.01 13.70
C ILE A 180 -6.43 -10.97 12.73
N CYS A 181 -6.16 -10.86 11.42
CA CYS A 181 -7.19 -10.76 10.38
C CYS A 181 -7.28 -12.08 9.60
N ALA A 182 -8.42 -12.77 9.72
CA ALA A 182 -8.62 -14.12 9.18
C ALA A 182 -8.41 -14.25 7.65
N HIS A 183 -8.76 -13.21 6.87
CA HIS A 183 -8.56 -13.19 5.42
C HIS A 183 -7.07 -13.21 5.02
N LEU A 184 -6.21 -12.49 5.76
CA LEU A 184 -4.77 -12.45 5.50
C LEU A 184 -4.08 -13.76 5.90
N CYS A 185 -4.65 -14.51 6.84
CA CYS A 185 -4.18 -15.86 7.19
C CYS A 185 -4.40 -16.87 6.05
N ALA A 186 -5.48 -16.73 5.26
CA ALA A 186 -5.78 -17.64 4.15
C ALA A 186 -4.81 -17.49 2.96
N VAL A 187 -4.39 -16.26 2.63
CA VAL A 187 -3.41 -15.96 1.57
C VAL A 187 -2.05 -16.62 1.87
N ARG A 188 -1.66 -16.71 3.15
CA ARG A 188 -0.40 -17.35 3.56
C ARG A 188 -0.34 -18.85 3.22
N LEU A 189 -1.46 -19.57 3.38
CA LEU A 189 -1.52 -21.02 3.15
C LEU A 189 -1.45 -21.38 1.65
N GLN A 190 -1.99 -20.54 0.77
CA GLN A 190 -1.91 -20.72 -0.69
C GLN A 190 -0.46 -20.65 -1.21
N ASN A 191 0.37 -19.83 -0.56
CA ASN A 191 1.75 -19.60 -0.96
C ASN A 191 2.64 -20.84 -0.75
N ILE A 192 2.42 -21.65 0.30
CA ILE A 192 3.28 -22.79 0.63
C ILE A 192 3.30 -23.88 -0.47
N VAL A 193 2.16 -24.13 -1.12
CA VAL A 193 2.05 -25.15 -2.18
C VAL A 193 2.72 -24.70 -3.49
N LYS A 194 2.75 -23.38 -3.75
CA LYS A 194 3.24 -22.79 -5.02
C LYS A 194 4.76 -22.89 -5.21
N PHE A 195 5.54 -23.08 -4.15
CA PHE A 195 7.00 -22.94 -4.17
C PHE A 195 7.77 -24.26 -4.05
N ARG A 196 7.15 -25.42 -4.31
CA ARG A 196 7.76 -26.76 -4.10
C ARG A 196 9.11 -26.98 -4.79
N ASN A 197 9.40 -26.26 -5.88
CA ASN A 197 10.65 -26.37 -6.66
C ASN A 197 11.51 -25.09 -6.61
N ALA A 198 11.25 -24.18 -5.66
CA ALA A 198 11.98 -22.94 -5.48
C ALA A 198 12.83 -22.99 -4.22
N VAL A 199 14.11 -22.60 -4.34
CA VAL A 199 15.00 -22.39 -3.18
C VAL A 199 14.67 -21.04 -2.53
N ILE A 200 14.30 -20.06 -3.37
CA ILE A 200 13.83 -18.74 -2.94
C ILE A 200 12.42 -18.56 -3.49
N SER A 201 11.46 -18.39 -2.58
CA SER A 201 10.05 -18.14 -2.89
C SER A 201 9.77 -16.69 -3.34
N GLY A 202 10.64 -15.76 -2.98
CA GLY A 202 10.49 -14.34 -3.25
C GLY A 202 11.51 -13.51 -2.47
N VAL A 203 11.25 -12.20 -2.37
CA VAL A 203 12.04 -11.26 -1.58
C VAL A 203 11.10 -10.41 -0.72
N VAL A 204 11.58 -9.90 0.41
CA VAL A 204 10.93 -8.80 1.13
C VAL A 204 11.81 -7.57 1.01
N ALA A 205 11.21 -6.40 0.86
CA ALA A 205 11.95 -5.14 0.82
C ALA A 205 11.39 -4.09 1.76
N ILE A 206 12.31 -3.26 2.25
CA ILE A 206 12.06 -1.96 2.84
C ILE A 206 12.42 -0.89 1.82
N GLN A 207 11.52 0.06 1.63
CA GLN A 207 11.73 1.19 0.73
C GLN A 207 11.14 2.47 1.33
N CYS A 208 11.49 3.63 0.78
CA CYS A 208 10.77 4.88 1.02
C CYS A 208 9.30 4.75 0.56
N ALA A 209 8.36 4.98 1.47
CA ALA A 209 6.91 4.84 1.21
C ALA A 209 6.30 6.01 0.42
N ARG A 210 6.98 7.16 0.36
CA ARG A 210 6.50 8.37 -0.35
C ARG A 210 7.00 8.45 -1.78
N HIS A 211 8.30 8.21 -1.98
CA HIS A 211 8.95 8.41 -3.28
C HIS A 211 9.34 7.10 -3.98
N GLY A 212 9.28 5.95 -3.29
CA GLY A 212 9.50 4.63 -3.87
C GLY A 212 10.96 4.30 -4.16
N PHE A 213 11.88 4.61 -3.23
CA PHE A 213 13.30 4.28 -3.33
C PHE A 213 13.63 3.09 -2.43
N PHE A 214 14.26 2.05 -2.98
CA PHE A 214 14.79 0.95 -2.17
C PHE A 214 15.84 1.45 -1.19
N MET A 215 15.82 0.92 0.03
CA MET A 215 16.82 1.24 1.04
C MET A 215 18.06 0.34 0.91
N SER A 216 19.21 0.87 1.32
CA SER A 216 20.45 0.09 1.38
C SER A 216 20.28 -1.07 2.35
N GLN A 217 20.68 -2.27 1.92
CA GLN A 217 20.50 -3.53 2.67
C GLN A 217 19.06 -3.82 3.13
N GLY A 218 18.07 -3.14 2.56
CA GLY A 218 16.66 -3.29 2.92
C GLY A 218 15.97 -4.46 2.24
N VAL A 219 16.68 -5.29 1.49
CA VAL A 219 16.12 -6.44 0.78
C VAL A 219 16.75 -7.74 1.26
N VAL A 220 15.91 -8.75 1.50
CA VAL A 220 16.35 -10.12 1.80
C VAL A 220 15.50 -11.16 1.10
N ASP A 221 16.09 -12.34 0.87
CA ASP A 221 15.39 -13.47 0.28
C ASP A 221 14.44 -14.17 1.26
N LEU A 222 13.31 -14.64 0.71
CA LEU A 222 12.30 -15.42 1.40
C LEU A 222 12.43 -16.91 1.02
N SER A 223 12.81 -17.77 1.97
CA SER A 223 12.90 -19.22 1.71
C SER A 223 11.55 -19.95 1.75
N LYS A 224 10.58 -19.49 2.55
CA LYS A 224 9.21 -20.06 2.61
C LYS A 224 8.20 -18.97 2.99
N GLY A 225 7.63 -18.27 2.01
CA GLY A 225 6.63 -17.23 2.30
C GLY A 225 7.22 -16.03 3.08
N GLU A 226 6.40 -15.01 3.34
CA GLU A 226 6.74 -13.98 4.32
C GLU A 226 6.65 -14.54 5.74
N ALA A 227 7.74 -14.38 6.49
CA ALA A 227 7.74 -14.56 7.94
C ALA A 227 8.27 -13.28 8.59
N TYR A 228 7.75 -12.94 9.76
CA TYR A 228 8.13 -11.71 10.47
C TYR A 228 9.63 -11.59 10.69
N ALA A 229 10.31 -12.69 11.02
CA ALA A 229 11.75 -12.70 11.23
C ALA A 229 12.52 -12.12 10.02
N ARG A 230 12.14 -12.50 8.79
CA ARG A 230 12.83 -12.04 7.56
C ARG A 230 12.58 -10.55 7.33
N THR A 231 11.35 -10.10 7.54
CA THR A 231 11.01 -8.67 7.49
C THR A 231 11.70 -7.88 8.61
N ASP A 232 11.83 -8.45 9.81
CA ASP A 232 12.53 -7.83 10.94
C ASP A 232 14.00 -7.61 10.60
N TYR A 233 14.67 -8.59 9.98
CA TYR A 233 16.06 -8.47 9.56
C TYR A 233 16.23 -7.38 8.49
N ALA A 234 15.36 -7.36 7.47
CA ALA A 234 15.38 -6.30 6.45
C ALA A 234 15.16 -4.91 7.06
N LEU A 235 14.21 -4.78 7.99
CA LEU A 235 13.95 -3.54 8.72
C LEU A 235 15.14 -3.12 9.58
N TYR A 236 15.75 -4.06 10.31
CA TYR A 236 16.94 -3.82 11.12
C TYR A 236 18.09 -3.24 10.29
N ARG A 237 18.43 -3.87 9.16
CA ARG A 237 19.50 -3.37 8.27
C ARG A 237 19.16 -2.00 7.68
N SER A 238 17.91 -1.77 7.32
CA SER A 238 17.44 -0.48 6.79
C SER A 238 17.46 0.66 7.82
N LEU A 239 17.37 0.35 9.12
CA LEU A 239 17.39 1.32 10.21
C LEU A 239 18.79 1.56 10.78
N SER A 240 19.77 0.73 10.41
CA SER A 240 21.12 0.78 10.97
C SER A 240 21.84 2.12 10.69
N ASP A 241 21.44 2.84 9.62
CA ASP A 241 21.98 4.16 9.24
C ASP A 241 21.03 5.32 9.61
N GLN A 242 20.07 5.07 10.50
CA GLN A 242 19.01 6.02 10.88
C GLN A 242 19.03 6.33 12.40
N SER A 243 20.15 6.16 13.08
CA SER A 243 20.26 6.36 14.54
C SER A 243 19.86 7.77 15.00
N ASP A 244 20.14 8.78 14.19
CA ASP A 244 19.80 10.18 14.48
C ASP A 244 18.37 10.56 14.06
N GLN A 245 17.64 9.64 13.44
CA GLN A 245 16.27 9.88 12.99
C GLN A 245 15.29 9.80 14.17
N ARG A 246 14.60 10.91 14.46
CA ARG A 246 13.68 11.00 15.61
C ARG A 246 12.32 10.32 15.38
N TRP A 247 11.76 10.47 14.18
CA TRP A 247 10.43 9.96 13.85
C TRP A 247 10.45 9.09 12.60
N ILE A 248 9.87 7.90 12.71
CA ILE A 248 9.78 6.90 11.65
C ILE A 248 8.34 6.41 11.56
N MET A 249 7.82 6.32 10.33
CA MET A 249 6.52 5.73 10.02
C MET A 249 6.72 4.53 9.10
N LEU A 250 6.33 3.34 9.55
CA LEU A 250 6.33 2.12 8.75
C LEU A 250 4.94 1.80 8.22
N SER A 251 4.80 1.79 6.91
CA SER A 251 3.65 1.24 6.21
C SER A 251 3.84 -0.26 5.98
N TYR A 252 2.87 -1.08 6.37
CA TYR A 252 2.88 -2.51 6.05
C TYR A 252 1.45 -3.03 5.98
N ASP A 253 1.13 -3.82 4.95
CA ASP A 253 -0.15 -4.50 4.77
C ASP A 253 -0.63 -5.19 6.03
N ILE A 254 0.27 -5.88 6.71
CA ILE A 254 -0.03 -6.64 7.91
C ILE A 254 0.37 -5.90 9.18
N TRP A 255 0.51 -4.56 9.14
CA TRP A 255 0.95 -3.73 10.28
C TRP A 255 0.19 -4.05 11.57
N CYS A 256 -1.13 -4.25 11.49
CA CYS A 256 -1.96 -4.58 12.65
C CYS A 256 -1.49 -5.84 13.39
N SER A 257 -0.98 -6.84 12.67
CA SER A 257 -0.49 -8.10 13.24
C SER A 257 1.01 -8.03 13.52
N TYR A 258 1.78 -7.43 12.62
CA TYR A 258 3.23 -7.30 12.71
C TYR A 258 3.67 -6.48 13.94
N SER A 259 3.01 -5.35 14.17
CA SER A 259 3.34 -4.40 15.26
C SER A 259 3.14 -4.97 16.66
N ALA A 260 2.25 -5.97 16.83
CA ALA A 260 1.86 -6.50 18.13
C ALA A 260 3.04 -7.03 18.97
N LYS A 261 4.01 -7.67 18.32
CA LYS A 261 5.23 -8.20 18.96
C LYS A 261 6.51 -7.50 18.47
N LEU A 262 6.42 -6.53 17.56
CA LEU A 262 7.57 -5.90 16.90
C LEU A 262 8.59 -5.35 17.91
N LYS A 263 8.14 -4.53 18.87
CA LYS A 263 9.02 -3.92 19.87
C LYS A 263 9.72 -4.96 20.74
N LYS A 264 9.02 -6.03 21.11
CA LYS A 264 9.58 -7.15 21.89
C LYS A 264 10.64 -7.89 21.07
N ARG A 265 10.33 -8.24 19.81
CA ARG A 265 11.27 -8.92 18.90
C ARG A 265 12.54 -8.10 18.70
N PHE A 266 12.44 -6.79 18.48
CA PHE A 266 13.62 -5.93 18.32
C PHE A 266 14.43 -5.78 19.61
N ALA A 267 13.80 -5.71 20.77
CA ALA A 267 14.52 -5.69 22.05
C ALA A 267 15.31 -6.99 22.29
N GLU A 268 14.82 -8.13 21.81
CA GLU A 268 15.45 -9.45 21.96
C GLU A 268 16.50 -9.73 20.88
N LEU A 269 16.20 -9.40 19.62
CA LEU A 269 17.00 -9.80 18.45
C LEU A 269 17.96 -8.72 17.95
N PHE A 270 17.61 -7.43 18.12
CA PHE A 270 18.33 -6.29 17.54
C PHE A 270 18.37 -5.10 18.53
N PRO A 271 18.97 -5.28 19.73
CA PRO A 271 18.93 -4.29 20.80
C PRO A 271 19.46 -2.91 20.39
N GLU A 272 20.40 -2.84 19.46
CA GLU A 272 20.96 -1.59 18.91
C GLU A 272 19.92 -0.74 18.15
N SER A 273 18.88 -1.36 17.58
CA SER A 273 17.81 -0.66 16.85
C SER A 273 16.51 -0.58 17.66
N ALA A 274 16.50 -1.13 18.88
CA ALA A 274 15.30 -1.20 19.71
C ALA A 274 14.74 0.18 20.05
N GLU A 275 15.59 1.19 20.28
CA GLU A 275 15.14 2.55 20.59
C GLU A 275 14.40 3.20 19.40
N LEU A 276 14.92 3.04 18.18
CA LEU A 276 14.26 3.51 16.96
C LEU A 276 12.89 2.84 16.78
N VAL A 277 12.83 1.51 16.98
CA VAL A 277 11.60 0.75 16.85
C VAL A 277 10.59 1.05 17.97
N GLN A 278 11.05 1.47 19.16
CA GLN A 278 10.15 1.94 20.21
C GLN A 278 9.40 3.21 19.80
N LYS A 279 10.06 4.10 19.05
CA LYS A 279 9.52 5.39 18.56
C LYS A 279 8.73 5.25 17.25
N LEU A 280 8.82 4.09 16.59
CA LEU A 280 8.19 3.82 15.31
C LEU A 280 6.66 3.86 15.41
N ARG A 281 6.04 4.61 14.49
CA ARG A 281 4.61 4.59 14.21
C ARG A 281 4.37 3.70 12.99
N GLY A 282 3.17 3.18 12.83
CA GLY A 282 2.86 2.49 11.59
C GLY A 282 1.41 2.57 11.17
N ALA A 283 1.20 2.15 9.94
CA ALA A 283 -0.05 2.29 9.21
C ALA A 283 -0.20 1.16 8.20
N VAL A 284 -1.43 0.91 7.78
CA VAL A 284 -1.73 0.03 6.64
C VAL A 284 -1.92 0.90 5.40
N PRO A 285 -1.33 0.54 4.24
CA PRO A 285 -1.54 1.26 2.98
C PRO A 285 -3.03 1.49 2.64
N LYS A 286 -3.34 2.60 1.94
CA LYS A 286 -4.72 3.08 1.73
C LYS A 286 -5.64 2.12 0.95
N MET A 287 -5.10 1.29 0.07
CA MET A 287 -5.84 0.26 -0.65
C MET A 287 -6.04 -0.96 0.23
N HIS A 288 -4.97 -1.41 0.89
CA HIS A 288 -4.98 -2.62 1.71
C HIS A 288 -5.86 -2.49 2.95
N ILE A 289 -5.90 -1.31 3.58
CA ILE A 289 -6.65 -1.08 4.82
C ILE A 289 -8.14 -1.42 4.70
N LYS A 290 -8.74 -1.31 3.51
CA LYS A 290 -10.14 -1.65 3.25
C LYS A 290 -10.44 -3.14 3.48
N ASN A 291 -9.43 -4.01 3.35
CA ASN A 291 -9.54 -5.45 3.58
C ASN A 291 -9.36 -5.84 5.06
N HIS A 292 -9.14 -4.87 5.95
CA HIS A 292 -9.05 -5.11 7.38
C HIS A 292 -10.37 -4.86 8.10
N ILE A 293 -10.51 -5.46 9.29
CA ILE A 293 -11.65 -5.19 10.19
C ILE A 293 -11.74 -3.70 10.55
N VAL A 294 -12.95 -3.20 10.83
CA VAL A 294 -13.22 -1.78 11.15
C VAL A 294 -12.28 -1.23 12.22
N ALA A 295 -11.99 -2.01 13.27
CA ALA A 295 -11.05 -1.63 14.32
C ALA A 295 -9.64 -1.27 13.79
N CYS A 296 -9.14 -1.98 12.76
CA CYS A 296 -7.87 -1.65 12.12
C CYS A 296 -7.99 -0.42 11.22
N GLN A 297 -9.12 -0.25 10.52
CA GLN A 297 -9.36 0.93 9.68
C GLN A 297 -9.36 2.22 10.50
N GLN A 298 -9.85 2.16 11.73
CA GLN A 298 -9.80 3.28 12.67
C GLN A 298 -8.36 3.52 13.13
N LEU A 299 -7.67 2.51 13.63
CA LEU A 299 -6.34 2.66 14.24
C LEU A 299 -5.22 3.01 13.24
N TRP A 300 -5.27 2.44 12.03
CA TRP A 300 -4.08 2.35 11.16
C TRP A 300 -4.28 2.96 9.76
N SER A 301 -5.39 3.66 9.52
CA SER A 301 -5.63 4.33 8.24
C SER A 301 -4.83 5.64 8.14
N PHE A 302 -4.03 5.78 7.08
CA PHE A 302 -3.37 7.05 6.74
C PHE A 302 -4.34 8.24 6.60
N ASN A 303 -5.64 8.01 6.34
CA ASN A 303 -6.60 9.10 6.24
C ASN A 303 -6.94 9.73 7.60
N TYR A 304 -6.64 9.04 8.71
CA TYR A 304 -7.00 9.46 10.06
C TYR A 304 -5.75 9.71 10.93
N LEU A 305 -4.60 9.17 10.55
CA LEU A 305 -3.35 9.37 11.26
C LEU A 305 -2.83 10.81 11.08
N ARG A 306 -2.73 11.53 12.20
CA ARG A 306 -2.07 12.83 12.27
C ARG A 306 -0.58 12.73 11.93
N ASN A 307 -0.04 13.83 11.43
CA ASN A 307 1.36 13.96 11.01
C ASN A 307 1.77 12.88 10.00
N SER A 308 0.89 12.55 9.06
CA SER A 308 1.17 11.61 7.98
C SER A 308 0.97 12.21 6.59
N GLY A 309 0.43 13.44 6.51
CA GLY A 309 0.13 14.10 5.26
C GLY A 309 -0.86 13.29 4.43
N GLN A 310 -0.67 13.30 3.11
CA GLN A 310 -1.46 12.51 2.17
C GLN A 310 -0.76 11.21 1.75
N THR A 311 0.25 10.76 2.51
CA THR A 311 1.01 9.52 2.28
C THR A 311 0.08 8.35 1.96
N CYS A 312 0.43 7.60 0.91
CA CYS A 312 -0.40 6.51 0.40
C CYS A 312 -0.02 5.14 0.98
N GLY A 313 1.29 4.87 1.11
CA GLY A 313 1.84 3.56 1.49
C GLY A 313 1.98 2.56 0.34
N GLU A 314 1.35 2.81 -0.80
CA GLU A 314 1.22 1.89 -1.94
C GLU A 314 2.41 1.89 -2.93
N MET A 315 3.45 2.71 -2.68
CA MET A 315 4.51 2.90 -3.67
C MET A 315 5.25 1.60 -4.01
N ILE A 316 5.29 0.65 -3.09
CA ILE A 316 6.07 -0.61 -3.24
C ILE A 316 5.50 -1.50 -4.33
N GLU A 317 4.18 -1.46 -4.51
CA GLU A 317 3.48 -2.19 -5.59
C GLU A 317 3.87 -1.69 -6.98
N THR A 318 4.08 -0.37 -7.13
CA THR A 318 4.55 0.20 -8.41
C THR A 318 5.97 -0.26 -8.73
N THR A 319 6.82 -0.37 -7.70
CA THR A 319 8.19 -0.86 -7.81
C THR A 319 8.21 -2.35 -8.18
N TRP A 320 7.33 -3.16 -7.59
CA TRP A 320 7.14 -4.57 -7.96
C TRP A 320 6.71 -4.75 -9.40
N SER A 321 5.80 -3.92 -9.90
CA SER A 321 5.37 -4.02 -11.30
C SER A 321 6.54 -3.86 -12.30
N ASP A 322 7.53 -3.01 -12.02
CA ASP A 322 8.75 -2.88 -12.87
C ASP A 322 9.67 -4.09 -12.66
N LEU A 323 9.98 -4.43 -11.41
CA LEU A 323 10.97 -5.45 -11.09
C LEU A 323 10.53 -6.86 -11.50
N ASN A 324 9.22 -7.14 -11.48
CA ASN A 324 8.65 -8.43 -11.87
C ASN A 324 8.95 -8.81 -13.32
N GLN A 325 9.27 -7.84 -14.19
CA GLN A 325 9.70 -8.11 -15.56
C GLN A 325 11.06 -8.85 -15.62
N ALA A 326 11.89 -8.70 -14.59
CA ALA A 326 13.16 -9.42 -14.47
C ALA A 326 13.01 -10.85 -13.92
N SER A 327 11.82 -11.25 -13.47
CA SER A 327 11.60 -12.57 -12.84
C SER A 327 11.97 -13.74 -13.75
N GLY A 328 11.73 -13.62 -15.06
CA GLY A 328 12.04 -14.67 -16.03
C GLY A 328 13.53 -15.00 -16.09
N SER A 329 14.39 -13.98 -16.18
CA SER A 329 15.85 -14.15 -16.30
C SER A 329 16.50 -14.46 -14.96
N THR A 330 16.10 -13.77 -13.89
CA THR A 330 16.69 -13.92 -12.55
C THR A 330 16.35 -15.24 -11.88
N ARG A 331 15.26 -15.89 -12.29
CA ARG A 331 14.83 -17.19 -11.74
C ARG A 331 15.79 -18.34 -12.04
N GLU A 332 16.53 -18.23 -13.14
CA GLU A 332 17.50 -19.23 -13.60
C GLU A 332 18.95 -18.84 -13.27
N GLN A 333 19.18 -17.72 -12.57
CA GLN A 333 20.53 -17.29 -12.17
C GLN A 333 21.02 -18.01 -10.91
N ASN A 334 22.34 -18.09 -10.76
CA ASN A 334 23.00 -18.51 -9.52
C ASN A 334 22.77 -17.46 -8.42
N ASP A 335 23.01 -17.82 -7.16
CA ASP A 335 22.62 -17.01 -5.99
C ASP A 335 23.25 -15.60 -6.00
N GLY A 336 24.58 -15.53 -6.07
CA GLY A 336 25.32 -14.28 -6.08
C GLY A 336 25.04 -13.43 -7.32
N HIS A 337 24.98 -14.06 -8.50
CA HIS A 337 24.67 -13.35 -9.74
C HIS A 337 23.25 -12.78 -9.74
N ARG A 338 22.29 -13.49 -9.13
CA ARG A 338 20.92 -13.00 -8.98
C ARG A 338 20.88 -11.73 -8.11
N HIS A 339 21.57 -11.71 -6.98
CA HIS A 339 21.65 -10.52 -6.13
C HIS A 339 22.25 -9.33 -6.88
N ASP A 340 23.39 -9.52 -7.56
CA ASP A 340 24.01 -8.44 -8.34
C ASP A 340 23.09 -7.90 -9.45
N THR A 341 22.32 -8.79 -10.09
CA THR A 341 21.36 -8.41 -11.14
C THR A 341 20.17 -7.63 -10.57
N LEU A 342 19.61 -8.08 -9.45
CA LEU A 342 18.48 -7.43 -8.81
C LEU A 342 18.89 -6.09 -8.17
N ASP A 343 20.06 -6.02 -7.52
CA ASP A 343 20.64 -4.77 -7.01
C ASP A 343 20.74 -3.71 -8.11
N ASP A 344 21.24 -4.09 -9.29
CA ASP A 344 21.39 -3.18 -10.43
C ASP A 344 20.02 -2.68 -10.95
N PHE A 345 19.01 -3.55 -11.00
CA PHE A 345 17.65 -3.13 -11.36
C PHE A 345 17.02 -2.21 -10.32
N MET A 346 17.15 -2.54 -9.03
CA MET A 346 16.64 -1.73 -7.92
C MET A 346 17.33 -0.37 -7.87
N ASN A 347 18.65 -0.34 -8.05
CA ASN A 347 19.41 0.90 -8.04
C ASN A 347 19.13 1.76 -9.28
N TYR A 348 18.93 1.14 -10.45
CA TYR A 348 18.48 1.86 -11.64
C TYR A 348 17.07 2.43 -11.47
N TRP A 349 16.17 1.72 -10.80
CA TRP A 349 14.87 2.27 -10.42
C TRP A 349 15.02 3.51 -9.53
N ASN A 350 15.85 3.43 -8.48
CA ASN A 350 16.17 4.57 -7.64
C ASN A 350 16.75 5.73 -8.45
N TRP A 351 17.64 5.45 -9.41
CA TRP A 351 18.21 6.46 -10.30
C TRP A 351 17.14 7.14 -11.18
N LYS A 352 16.21 6.38 -11.79
CA LYS A 352 15.09 6.97 -12.55
C LYS A 352 14.22 7.87 -11.66
N LYS A 353 13.95 7.45 -10.43
CA LYS A 353 13.21 8.26 -9.45
C LYS A 353 14.00 9.51 -9.06
N PHE A 354 15.30 9.39 -8.85
CA PHE A 354 16.21 10.50 -8.53
C PHE A 354 16.18 11.57 -9.63
N GLN A 355 16.23 11.17 -10.90
CA GLN A 355 16.16 12.07 -12.05
C GLN A 355 14.83 12.85 -12.11
N GLY A 356 13.71 12.22 -11.75
CA GLY A 356 12.36 12.80 -11.84
C GLY A 356 11.83 13.42 -10.54
N ILE A 357 12.60 13.41 -9.45
CA ILE A 357 12.09 13.73 -8.11
C ILE A 357 11.60 15.18 -8.00
N ALA A 358 12.32 16.13 -8.61
CA ALA A 358 11.96 17.55 -8.57
C ALA A 358 10.66 17.82 -9.34
N SER A 359 10.45 17.18 -10.50
CA SER A 359 9.18 17.30 -11.24
C SER A 359 8.02 16.73 -10.43
N THR A 360 8.22 15.54 -9.85
CA THR A 360 7.18 14.85 -9.07
C THR A 360 6.71 15.71 -7.89
N ILE A 361 7.65 16.22 -7.08
CA ILE A 361 7.33 17.06 -5.91
C ILE A 361 6.70 18.40 -6.35
N SER A 362 7.17 18.99 -7.44
CA SER A 362 6.61 20.23 -8.01
C SER A 362 5.13 20.03 -8.43
N GLU A 363 4.83 18.93 -9.11
CA GLU A 363 3.48 18.57 -9.53
C GLU A 363 2.57 18.27 -8.34
N ASP A 364 3.05 17.51 -7.35
CA ASP A 364 2.27 17.17 -6.16
C ASP A 364 1.99 18.40 -5.30
N TYR A 365 2.95 19.32 -5.17
CA TYR A 365 2.73 20.61 -4.51
C TYR A 365 1.67 21.44 -5.24
N ALA A 366 1.73 21.54 -6.57
CA ALA A 366 0.72 22.25 -7.35
C ALA A 366 -0.68 21.64 -7.16
N LYS A 367 -0.80 20.31 -7.12
CA LYS A 367 -2.08 19.61 -6.85
C LYS A 367 -2.63 19.95 -5.46
N VAL A 368 -1.77 19.93 -4.44
CA VAL A 368 -2.16 20.26 -3.06
C VAL A 368 -2.58 21.72 -2.95
N MET A 369 -1.81 22.66 -3.50
CA MET A 369 -2.11 24.08 -3.50
C MET A 369 -3.43 24.42 -4.21
N LYS A 370 -3.79 23.66 -5.25
CA LYS A 370 -5.10 23.79 -5.92
C LYS A 370 -6.26 23.27 -5.07
N ARG A 371 -6.08 22.15 -4.36
CA ARG A 371 -7.16 21.45 -3.63
C ARG A 371 -7.39 21.99 -2.23
N LEU A 372 -6.33 22.42 -1.54
CA LEU A 372 -6.36 22.82 -0.13
C LEU A 372 -7.33 23.99 0.16
N PRO A 373 -7.42 25.06 -0.65
CA PRO A 373 -8.40 26.13 -0.42
C PRO A 373 -9.85 25.62 -0.43
N THR A 374 -10.18 24.71 -1.35
CA THR A 374 -11.52 24.10 -1.42
C THR A 374 -11.81 23.25 -0.19
N LEU A 375 -10.84 22.46 0.28
CA LEU A 375 -11.01 21.66 1.50
C LEU A 375 -11.21 22.54 2.73
N LYS A 376 -10.44 23.63 2.87
CA LYS A 376 -10.61 24.62 3.95
C LYS A 376 -12.00 25.26 3.89
N ALA A 377 -12.39 25.79 2.73
CA ALA A 377 -13.69 26.43 2.54
C ALA A 377 -14.86 25.50 2.85
N ASN A 378 -14.82 24.25 2.35
CA ASN A 378 -15.86 23.26 2.60
C ASN A 378 -15.96 22.89 4.09
N PHE A 379 -14.81 22.68 4.74
CA PHE A 379 -14.78 22.37 6.18
C PHE A 379 -15.30 23.55 7.02
N ASP A 380 -14.88 24.77 6.71
CA ASP A 380 -15.29 25.97 7.44
C ASP A 380 -16.79 26.24 7.24
N GLN A 381 -17.30 26.07 6.02
CA GLN A 381 -18.73 26.19 5.72
C GLN A 381 -19.55 25.12 6.46
N PHE A 382 -19.05 23.88 6.56
CA PHE A 382 -19.71 22.83 7.32
C PHE A 382 -19.68 23.13 8.82
N THR A 383 -18.55 23.59 9.36
CA THR A 383 -18.38 23.96 10.77
C THR A 383 -19.32 25.10 11.19
N LYS A 384 -19.53 26.10 10.33
CA LYS A 384 -20.43 27.25 10.58
C LYS A 384 -21.91 26.88 10.75
N ARG A 385 -22.32 25.64 10.41
CA ARG A 385 -23.71 25.17 10.56
C ARG A 385 -24.07 24.84 12.00
N PHE A 386 -23.07 24.72 12.90
CA PHE A 386 -23.26 24.24 14.26
C PHE A 386 -22.95 25.34 15.29
N PRO A 387 -23.59 25.32 16.48
CA PRO A 387 -23.30 26.24 17.58
C PRO A 387 -21.83 26.17 18.05
N ALA A 388 -21.30 27.28 18.55
CA ALA A 388 -19.90 27.39 18.95
C ALA A 388 -19.55 26.45 20.11
N GLU A 389 -20.48 26.25 21.04
CA GLU A 389 -20.33 25.37 22.20
C GLU A 389 -20.14 23.92 21.77
N LEU A 390 -20.93 23.46 20.79
CA LEU A 390 -20.86 22.11 20.25
C LEU A 390 -19.54 21.88 19.50
N ILE A 391 -19.07 22.88 18.74
CA ILE A 391 -17.77 22.81 18.07
C ILE A 391 -16.61 22.78 19.09
N GLN A 392 -16.72 23.51 20.21
CA GLN A 392 -15.70 23.46 21.28
C GLN A 392 -15.64 22.08 21.94
N GLU A 393 -16.80 21.45 22.18
CA GLU A 393 -16.88 20.07 22.66
C GLU A 393 -16.22 19.08 21.69
N TRP A 394 -16.47 19.21 20.38
CA TRP A 394 -15.81 18.34 19.40
C TRP A 394 -14.31 18.60 19.32
N LYS A 395 -13.86 19.86 19.45
CA LYS A 395 -12.43 20.20 19.45
C LYS A 395 -11.66 19.66 20.66
N SER A 396 -12.32 19.48 21.81
CA SER A 396 -11.69 18.94 23.01
C SER A 396 -11.58 17.41 23.02
N SER A 397 -12.26 16.73 22.09
CA SER A 397 -12.16 15.27 21.95
C SER A 397 -10.82 14.86 21.36
N ASP A 398 -10.19 13.82 21.94
CA ASP A 398 -9.01 13.22 21.36
C ASP A 398 -9.35 12.55 20.03
N ARG A 399 -8.54 12.83 19.01
CA ARG A 399 -8.71 12.30 17.67
C ARG A 399 -8.01 10.97 17.48
N ASP A 400 -6.99 10.69 18.29
CA ASP A 400 -6.19 9.48 18.12
C ASP A 400 -7.01 8.28 18.59
N PRO A 401 -7.28 7.31 17.70
CA PRO A 401 -8.03 6.13 18.08
C PRO A 401 -7.20 5.29 19.05
N TYR A 402 -7.82 4.80 20.11
CA TYR A 402 -7.16 3.96 21.09
C TYR A 402 -7.96 2.69 21.35
N ARG A 403 -7.25 1.65 21.77
CA ARG A 403 -7.85 0.38 22.18
C ARG A 403 -7.88 0.32 23.70
N ASP A 404 -9.06 0.10 24.27
CA ASP A 404 -9.21 -0.05 25.72
C ASP A 404 -8.80 -1.47 26.21
N ASN A 405 -8.84 -1.66 27.52
CA ASN A 405 -8.52 -2.94 28.16
C ASN A 405 -9.44 -4.10 27.73
N ASN A 406 -10.65 -3.78 27.24
CA ASN A 406 -11.62 -4.75 26.72
C ASN A 406 -11.42 -5.03 25.23
N LYS A 407 -10.33 -4.53 24.63
CA LYS A 407 -9.99 -4.63 23.20
C LYS A 407 -10.99 -3.92 22.27
N VAL A 408 -11.80 -3.01 22.81
CA VAL A 408 -12.70 -2.16 22.02
C VAL A 408 -11.92 -0.95 21.54
N VAL A 409 -12.09 -0.60 20.25
CA VAL A 409 -11.47 0.59 19.67
C VAL A 409 -12.44 1.74 19.80
N HIS A 410 -11.97 2.84 20.39
CA HIS A 410 -12.68 4.10 20.49
C HIS A 410 -12.12 5.05 19.43
N SER A 411 -12.98 5.65 18.63
CA SER A 411 -12.58 6.54 17.54
C SER A 411 -13.64 7.59 17.28
N VAL A 412 -13.21 8.84 17.11
CA VAL A 412 -14.08 9.94 16.66
C VAL A 412 -14.51 9.81 15.20
N TYR A 413 -13.86 8.91 14.46
CA TYR A 413 -14.13 8.65 13.04
C TYR A 413 -15.25 7.64 12.82
N GLU A 414 -15.84 7.11 13.90
CA GLU A 414 -16.95 6.16 13.88
C GLU A 414 -17.98 6.50 14.94
N ALA A 415 -19.24 6.16 14.68
CA ALA A 415 -20.33 6.44 15.61
C ALA A 415 -20.28 5.51 16.82
N THR A 416 -20.38 6.09 18.03
CA THR A 416 -20.33 5.30 19.27
C THR A 416 -21.75 4.87 19.68
N ILE A 417 -22.22 3.72 19.19
CA ILE A 417 -23.54 3.20 19.59
C ILE A 417 -23.36 2.17 20.70
N THR A 418 -23.76 2.53 21.92
CA THR A 418 -23.82 1.60 23.04
C THR A 418 -25.11 0.77 22.99
N LYS A 419 -24.99 -0.55 23.20
CA LYS A 419 -26.05 -1.59 23.35
C LYS A 419 -26.74 -2.11 22.08
N GLY A 420 -26.03 -2.95 21.32
CA GLY A 420 -26.64 -3.83 20.29
C GLY A 420 -25.81 -5.05 19.87
N MET A 421 -24.69 -5.34 20.55
CA MET A 421 -23.60 -6.18 20.01
C MET A 421 -23.91 -7.68 19.86
N PHE A 422 -25.02 -8.18 20.41
CA PHE A 422 -25.34 -9.62 20.38
C PHE A 422 -26.19 -10.06 19.19
N SER A 423 -26.99 -9.15 18.62
CA SER A 423 -27.80 -9.42 17.42
C SER A 423 -27.02 -9.20 16.11
N PHE A 424 -25.88 -8.50 16.18
CA PHE A 424 -24.98 -8.21 15.05
C PHE A 424 -24.31 -9.48 14.50
N LYS A 425 -23.90 -10.41 15.38
CA LYS A 425 -23.24 -11.65 14.97
C LYS A 425 -24.15 -12.61 14.18
N GLY A 426 -25.47 -12.57 14.36
CA GLY A 426 -26.40 -13.42 13.61
C GLY A 426 -26.60 -12.92 12.18
N ILE A 427 -26.68 -11.61 11.99
CA ILE A 427 -26.81 -10.96 10.68
C ILE A 427 -25.50 -11.06 9.88
N GLU A 428 -24.34 -10.91 10.53
CA GLU A 428 -23.03 -11.18 9.91
C GLU A 428 -22.89 -12.63 9.42
N LEU A 429 -23.56 -13.58 10.09
CA LEU A 429 -23.56 -14.98 9.67
C LEU A 429 -24.46 -15.17 8.45
N GLU A 430 -25.63 -14.53 8.37
CA GLU A 430 -26.50 -14.57 7.18
C GLU A 430 -25.81 -13.92 5.95
N ASP A 431 -25.11 -12.79 6.13
CA ASP A 431 -24.30 -12.16 5.07
C ASP A 431 -23.17 -13.08 4.57
N GLN A 432 -22.54 -13.84 5.49
CA GLN A 432 -21.52 -14.84 5.12
C GLN A 432 -22.12 -16.08 4.45
N GLN A 433 -23.32 -16.52 4.86
CA GLN A 433 -24.07 -17.59 4.20
C GLN A 433 -24.41 -17.21 2.76
N LEU A 434 -24.87 -15.97 2.53
CA LEU A 434 -25.17 -15.43 1.19
C LEU A 434 -23.92 -15.35 0.31
N ALA A 435 -22.79 -14.86 0.82
CA ALA A 435 -21.54 -14.81 0.07
C ALA A 435 -21.05 -16.20 -0.36
N ILE A 436 -21.21 -17.21 0.51
CA ILE A 436 -20.86 -18.60 0.17
C ILE A 436 -21.86 -19.17 -0.86
N LEU A 437 -23.16 -18.86 -0.77
CA LEU A 437 -24.15 -19.27 -1.78
C LEU A 437 -23.84 -18.71 -3.17
N GLU A 438 -23.44 -17.44 -3.25
CA GLU A 438 -23.02 -16.80 -4.51
C GLU A 438 -21.78 -17.49 -5.09
N LEU A 439 -20.76 -17.74 -4.25
CA LEU A 439 -19.55 -18.46 -4.68
C LEU A 439 -19.84 -19.89 -5.14
N VAL A 440 -20.77 -20.59 -4.49
CA VAL A 440 -21.23 -21.93 -4.91
C VAL A 440 -21.96 -21.85 -6.25
N ALA A 441 -22.80 -20.82 -6.45
CA ALA A 441 -23.53 -20.64 -7.71
C ALA A 441 -22.59 -20.32 -8.89
N ASP A 442 -21.60 -19.45 -8.66
CA ASP A 442 -20.68 -18.98 -9.70
C ASP A 442 -19.57 -19.98 -10.05
N PHE A 443 -19.14 -20.82 -9.09
CA PHE A 443 -17.92 -21.64 -9.22
C PHE A 443 -18.10 -23.13 -8.91
N SER A 444 -19.33 -23.65 -8.95
CA SER A 444 -19.68 -25.07 -8.62
C SER A 444 -18.90 -26.16 -9.37
N LYS A 445 -18.15 -25.84 -10.44
CA LYS A 445 -17.46 -26.80 -11.31
C LYS A 445 -15.93 -26.80 -11.21
N ASP A 446 -15.35 -25.94 -10.36
CA ASP A 446 -13.90 -25.77 -10.24
C ASP A 446 -13.35 -26.38 -8.93
N ASN A 447 -12.41 -27.32 -9.03
CA ASN A 447 -11.82 -28.02 -7.89
C ASN A 447 -11.03 -27.09 -6.95
N GLU A 448 -10.48 -25.97 -7.43
CA GLU A 448 -9.74 -25.01 -6.60
C GLU A 448 -10.71 -24.18 -5.73
N HIS A 449 -11.85 -23.77 -6.30
CA HIS A 449 -12.90 -23.03 -5.60
C HIS A 449 -13.70 -23.90 -4.62
N LEU A 450 -13.83 -25.22 -4.88
CA LEU A 450 -14.44 -26.17 -3.93
C LEU A 450 -13.69 -26.24 -2.59
N ASN A 451 -12.36 -26.12 -2.59
CA ASN A 451 -11.58 -26.06 -1.35
C ASN A 451 -11.82 -24.76 -0.56
N HIS A 452 -11.98 -23.63 -1.26
CA HIS A 452 -12.33 -22.34 -0.65
C HIS A 452 -13.74 -22.34 -0.06
N ILE A 453 -14.71 -22.91 -0.78
CA ILE A 453 -16.08 -23.13 -0.29
C ILE A 453 -16.05 -24.02 0.94
N SER A 454 -15.29 -25.11 0.93
CA SER A 454 -15.17 -26.05 2.06
C SER A 454 -14.52 -25.41 3.29
N ALA A 455 -13.47 -24.61 3.12
CA ALA A 455 -12.83 -23.86 4.21
C ALA A 455 -13.75 -22.75 4.78
N GLY A 456 -14.48 -22.06 3.90
CA GLY A 456 -15.53 -21.11 4.26
C GLY A 456 -16.63 -21.78 5.09
N ARG A 457 -17.10 -22.96 4.64
CA ARG A 457 -18.08 -23.80 5.36
C ARG A 457 -17.58 -24.21 6.75
N ARG A 458 -16.34 -24.70 6.90
CA ARG A 458 -15.78 -25.04 8.23
C ARG A 458 -15.70 -23.84 9.18
N THR A 459 -15.32 -22.68 8.67
CA THR A 459 -15.28 -21.45 9.48
C THR A 459 -16.68 -21.03 9.92
N LEU A 460 -17.62 -21.06 8.98
CA LEU A 460 -19.02 -20.78 9.21
C LEU A 460 -19.63 -21.77 10.21
N TYR A 461 -19.31 -23.06 10.12
CA TYR A 461 -19.72 -24.12 11.04
C TYR A 461 -19.37 -23.79 12.48
N HIS A 462 -18.10 -23.46 12.75
CA HIS A 462 -17.65 -23.15 14.09
C HIS A 462 -18.29 -21.86 14.63
N ARG A 463 -18.50 -20.85 13.78
CA ARG A 463 -19.14 -19.60 14.19
C ARG A 463 -20.63 -19.77 14.45
N ILE A 464 -21.36 -20.49 13.60
CA ILE A 464 -22.79 -20.82 13.79
C ILE A 464 -22.96 -21.65 15.06
N ASN A 465 -22.15 -22.70 15.26
CA ASN A 465 -22.25 -23.54 16.46
C ASN A 465 -21.95 -22.76 17.76
N ASN A 466 -20.94 -21.91 17.76
CA ASN A 466 -20.61 -21.11 18.93
C ASN A 466 -21.71 -20.06 19.21
N TRP A 467 -22.25 -19.43 18.16
CA TRP A 467 -23.37 -18.51 18.27
C TRP A 467 -24.65 -19.21 18.75
N MET A 468 -25.00 -20.38 18.20
CA MET A 468 -26.15 -21.18 18.64
C MET A 468 -26.03 -21.64 20.10
N LYS A 469 -24.83 -22.03 20.57
CA LYS A 469 -24.60 -22.35 21.99
C LYS A 469 -24.84 -21.14 22.88
N MET A 470 -24.34 -19.97 22.49
CA MET A 470 -24.55 -18.71 23.22
C MET A 470 -26.02 -18.26 23.19
N TYR A 471 -26.69 -18.42 22.06
CA TYR A 471 -28.09 -18.05 21.85
C TYR A 471 -29.05 -18.98 22.62
N ALA A 472 -28.80 -20.29 22.60
CA ALA A 472 -29.56 -21.28 23.34
C ALA A 472 -29.45 -21.05 24.86
N MET A 473 -28.23 -20.92 25.41
CA MET A 473 -28.04 -20.65 26.85
C MET A 473 -28.76 -19.38 27.35
N SER A 474 -29.04 -18.42 26.46
CA SER A 474 -29.63 -17.13 26.83
C SER A 474 -31.15 -17.05 26.56
N TYR A 475 -31.69 -17.80 25.60
CA TYR A 475 -33.04 -17.56 25.07
C TYR A 475 -33.87 -18.81 24.70
N LEU A 476 -33.30 -20.02 24.71
CA LEU A 476 -34.03 -21.27 24.43
C LEU A 476 -33.71 -22.31 25.50
N HIS A 477 -34.72 -22.95 26.11
CA HIS A 477 -34.46 -24.12 26.95
C HIS A 477 -33.78 -25.23 26.10
N PRO A 478 -32.82 -25.97 26.67
CA PRO A 478 -32.01 -26.92 25.91
C PRO A 478 -32.87 -28.14 25.58
N ASP A 479 -33.42 -28.15 24.37
CA ASP A 479 -33.98 -29.38 23.82
C ASP A 479 -33.41 -29.65 22.42
N ASN A 480 -32.52 -30.63 22.39
CA ASN A 480 -32.00 -31.40 21.26
C ASN A 480 -31.36 -30.66 20.07
N SER A 481 -30.09 -30.25 20.23
CA SER A 481 -29.20 -30.06 19.08
C SER A 481 -28.78 -31.42 18.50
N LYS A 482 -29.44 -31.86 17.42
CA LYS A 482 -28.80 -32.84 16.52
C LYS A 482 -27.50 -32.22 15.97
N PRO A 483 -26.41 -32.98 15.83
CA PRO A 483 -25.18 -32.48 15.22
C PRO A 483 -25.48 -32.00 13.79
N MET A 484 -25.12 -30.75 13.49
CA MET A 484 -25.22 -30.17 12.15
C MET A 484 -24.19 -30.79 11.21
N SER A 485 -24.58 -31.10 9.98
CA SER A 485 -23.68 -31.50 8.89
C SER A 485 -22.81 -30.31 8.44
N GLU A 486 -21.54 -30.56 8.06
CA GLU A 486 -20.68 -29.55 7.42
C GLU A 486 -21.15 -29.18 6.01
N ASP A 487 -21.90 -30.08 5.36
CA ASP A 487 -22.47 -29.85 4.04
C ASP A 487 -23.79 -29.08 4.16
N GLU A 488 -23.90 -27.96 3.43
CA GLU A 488 -25.06 -27.06 3.31
C GLU A 488 -25.33 -26.07 4.47
N LEU A 489 -24.30 -25.66 5.20
CA LEU A 489 -24.39 -24.65 6.28
C LEU A 489 -25.00 -23.32 5.82
N GLU A 490 -24.78 -22.96 4.57
CA GLU A 490 -25.31 -21.76 3.94
C GLU A 490 -26.84 -21.77 3.71
N LYS A 491 -27.49 -22.93 3.86
CA LYS A 491 -28.95 -23.09 3.78
C LYS A 491 -29.63 -23.18 5.14
N ILE A 492 -28.85 -23.18 6.23
CA ILE A 492 -29.38 -23.32 7.59
C ILE A 492 -30.07 -22.01 7.99
N VAL A 493 -31.35 -22.12 8.30
CA VAL A 493 -32.14 -21.02 8.84
C VAL A 493 -31.69 -20.76 10.27
N LEU A 494 -31.00 -19.65 10.50
CA LEU A 494 -30.64 -19.24 11.84
C LEU A 494 -31.92 -18.89 12.62
N PRO A 495 -32.04 -19.30 13.91
CA PRO A 495 -33.19 -19.00 14.77
C PRO A 495 -33.24 -17.53 15.19
N LEU A 496 -33.11 -16.61 14.23
CA LEU A 496 -33.36 -15.20 14.42
C LEU A 496 -34.87 -14.96 14.57
N PRO A 497 -35.31 -14.00 15.40
CA PRO A 497 -36.72 -13.64 15.52
C PRO A 497 -37.42 -13.36 14.16
N SER A 498 -36.71 -12.86 13.15
CA SER A 498 -37.19 -12.65 11.77
C SER A 498 -37.58 -13.92 11.03
N ASN A 499 -36.98 -15.05 11.40
CA ASN A 499 -37.21 -16.36 10.80
C ASN A 499 -38.29 -17.15 11.58
N LEU A 500 -38.86 -16.57 12.65
CA LEU A 500 -39.94 -17.16 13.46
C LEU A 500 -41.31 -16.51 13.17
N THR A 501 -42.36 -17.33 13.11
CA THR A 501 -43.74 -16.84 12.96
C THR A 501 -44.14 -15.95 14.14
N GLN A 502 -45.07 -15.01 13.93
CA GLN A 502 -45.53 -14.08 14.96
C GLN A 502 -46.07 -14.80 16.21
N LEU A 503 -46.78 -15.94 16.01
CA LEU A 503 -47.25 -16.81 17.09
C LEU A 503 -46.10 -17.46 17.86
N SER A 504 -45.05 -17.90 17.16
CA SER A 504 -43.86 -18.50 17.79
C SER A 504 -43.07 -17.47 18.61
N ARG A 505 -42.93 -16.25 18.10
CA ARG A 505 -42.29 -15.13 18.81
C ARG A 505 -43.02 -14.79 20.13
N ALA A 506 -44.36 -14.70 20.07
CA ALA A 506 -45.20 -14.43 21.23
C ALA A 506 -45.15 -15.57 22.28
N SER A 507 -45.23 -16.83 21.83
CA SER A 507 -45.16 -17.99 22.73
C SER A 507 -43.83 -18.13 23.47
N ARG A 508 -42.73 -17.64 22.87
CA ARG A 508 -41.36 -17.70 23.40
C ARG A 508 -40.93 -16.41 24.10
N LYS A 509 -41.82 -15.42 24.26
CA LYS A 509 -41.54 -14.10 24.87
C LYS A 509 -40.33 -13.38 24.24
N LEU A 510 -40.15 -13.52 22.92
CA LEU A 510 -39.01 -12.94 22.18
C LEU A 510 -39.23 -11.47 21.78
N ASP A 511 -40.16 -10.77 22.41
CA ASP A 511 -40.55 -9.40 22.03
C ASP A 511 -39.39 -8.41 22.13
N SER A 512 -38.55 -8.54 23.17
CA SER A 512 -37.35 -7.71 23.34
C SER A 512 -36.34 -7.96 22.23
N LEU A 513 -36.11 -9.22 21.87
CA LEU A 513 -35.16 -9.60 20.82
C LEU A 513 -35.66 -9.22 19.43
N THR A 514 -36.96 -9.36 19.19
CA THR A 514 -37.62 -8.97 17.94
C THR A 514 -37.44 -7.45 17.71
N ARG A 515 -37.59 -6.64 18.76
CA ARG A 515 -37.32 -5.19 18.69
C ARG A 515 -35.85 -4.87 18.44
N THR A 516 -34.93 -5.62 19.04
CA THR A 516 -33.49 -5.44 18.81
C THR A 516 -33.10 -5.82 17.37
N GLU A 517 -33.62 -6.93 16.86
CA GLU A 517 -33.34 -7.38 15.51
C GLU A 517 -33.94 -6.44 14.46
N LEU A 518 -35.15 -5.93 14.70
CA LEU A 518 -35.79 -4.92 13.86
C LEU A 518 -34.89 -3.68 13.73
N LYS A 519 -34.31 -3.19 14.85
CA LYS A 519 -33.35 -2.07 14.83
C LYS A 519 -32.07 -2.35 14.06
N LEU A 520 -31.59 -3.59 14.06
CA LEU A 520 -30.39 -3.95 13.31
C LEU A 520 -30.65 -4.05 11.82
N TRP A 521 -31.78 -4.62 11.40
CA TRP A 521 -32.17 -4.66 10.00
C TRP A 521 -32.47 -3.26 9.45
N GLU A 522 -32.94 -2.33 10.29
CA GLU A 522 -33.05 -0.91 9.93
C GLU A 522 -31.67 -0.32 9.67
N GLY A 523 -30.69 -0.56 10.56
CA GLY A 523 -29.30 -0.18 10.35
C GLY A 523 -28.71 -0.76 9.06
N GLN A 524 -28.87 -2.07 8.82
CA GLN A 524 -28.41 -2.74 7.60
C GLN A 524 -29.07 -2.17 6.34
N ALA A 525 -30.35 -1.78 6.42
CA ALA A 525 -31.04 -1.11 5.33
C ALA A 525 -30.45 0.29 5.07
N HIS A 526 -30.14 1.07 6.10
CA HIS A 526 -29.46 2.35 5.95
C HIS A 526 -28.03 2.23 5.40
N ASP A 527 -27.26 1.25 5.87
CA ASP A 527 -25.92 0.96 5.36
C ASP A 527 -25.97 0.52 3.89
N GLY A 528 -26.95 -0.33 3.53
CA GLY A 528 -27.21 -0.70 2.14
C GLY A 528 -27.52 0.51 1.24
N LEU A 529 -28.30 1.48 1.71
CA LEU A 529 -28.55 2.73 0.98
C LEU A 529 -27.30 3.62 0.88
N ALA A 530 -26.49 3.70 1.93
CA ALA A 530 -25.23 4.47 1.92
C ALA A 530 -24.19 3.86 0.96
N GLU A 531 -24.03 2.53 1.00
CA GLU A 531 -23.20 1.76 0.07
C GLU A 531 -23.67 1.95 -1.37
N LEU A 532 -24.98 1.86 -1.62
CA LEU A 532 -25.57 2.09 -2.94
C LEU A 532 -25.28 3.51 -3.43
N GLY A 533 -25.47 4.51 -2.58
CA GLY A 533 -25.15 5.90 -2.90
C GLY A 533 -23.67 6.13 -3.24
N MET A 534 -22.75 5.47 -2.53
CA MET A 534 -21.32 5.53 -2.84
C MET A 534 -20.99 4.83 -4.16
N ALA A 535 -21.52 3.62 -4.38
CA ALA A 535 -21.30 2.84 -5.59
C ALA A 535 -21.79 3.59 -6.84
N ILE A 536 -22.95 4.26 -6.76
CA ILE A 536 -23.49 5.12 -7.83
C ILE A 536 -22.54 6.29 -8.12
N LYS A 537 -22.06 7.00 -7.09
CA LYS A 537 -21.11 8.13 -7.25
C LYS A 537 -19.81 7.68 -7.92
N THR A 538 -19.24 6.58 -7.46
CA THR A 538 -17.98 6.03 -7.97
C THR A 538 -18.11 5.58 -9.42
N TYR A 539 -19.19 4.87 -9.75
CA TYR A 539 -19.47 4.47 -11.14
C TYR A 539 -19.60 5.68 -12.06
N ASN A 540 -20.40 6.69 -11.68
CA ASN A 540 -20.63 7.88 -12.50
C ASN A 540 -19.37 8.71 -12.74
N PHE A 541 -18.53 8.87 -11.71
CA PHE A 541 -17.23 9.52 -11.85
C PHE A 541 -16.34 8.81 -12.87
N ASN A 542 -16.27 7.48 -12.81
CA ASN A 542 -15.42 6.69 -13.69
C ASN A 542 -15.96 6.61 -15.13
N VAL A 543 -17.28 6.64 -15.32
CA VAL A 543 -17.89 6.78 -16.66
C VAL A 543 -17.46 8.11 -17.30
N LYS A 544 -17.50 9.21 -16.52
CA LYS A 544 -17.05 10.52 -17.01
C LYS A 544 -15.54 10.52 -17.27
N PHE A 545 -14.74 9.99 -16.35
CA PHE A 545 -13.29 9.88 -16.52
C PHE A 545 -12.90 9.12 -17.79
N LYS A 546 -13.57 7.99 -18.07
CA LYS A 546 -13.37 7.22 -19.30
C LYS A 546 -13.64 8.07 -20.54
N LYS A 547 -14.78 8.77 -20.57
CA LYS A 547 -15.16 9.64 -21.70
C LYS A 547 -14.13 10.75 -21.95
N ASP A 548 -13.63 11.36 -20.88
CA ASP A 548 -12.78 12.54 -20.98
C ASP A 548 -11.29 12.20 -21.23
N ASN A 549 -10.83 10.99 -20.83
CA ASN A 549 -9.40 10.70 -20.75
C ASN A 549 -8.95 9.38 -21.42
N VAL A 550 -9.85 8.50 -21.85
CA VAL A 550 -9.47 7.17 -22.41
C VAL A 550 -9.62 7.15 -23.93
N VAL A 551 -8.49 7.04 -24.63
CA VAL A 551 -8.42 6.97 -26.10
C VAL A 551 -7.68 5.69 -26.53
N GLY A 552 -8.14 5.04 -27.60
CA GLY A 552 -7.57 3.79 -28.14
C GLY A 552 -8.27 2.50 -27.64
N GLN A 553 -8.12 1.39 -28.37
CA GLN A 553 -8.91 0.17 -28.12
C GLN A 553 -8.54 -0.61 -26.85
N GLY A 554 -7.25 -0.86 -26.61
CA GLY A 554 -6.79 -1.60 -25.42
C GLY A 554 -7.16 -0.91 -24.09
N PRO A 555 -6.86 0.40 -23.92
CA PRO A 555 -7.30 1.18 -22.76
C PRO A 555 -8.83 1.22 -22.60
N ASN A 556 -9.59 1.32 -23.70
CA ASN A 556 -11.05 1.26 -23.65
C ASN A 556 -11.56 -0.07 -23.10
N THR A 557 -10.98 -1.18 -23.53
CA THR A 557 -11.38 -2.52 -23.08
C THR A 557 -11.12 -2.70 -21.58
N ARG A 558 -9.98 -2.21 -21.07
CA ARG A 558 -9.66 -2.24 -19.63
C ARG A 558 -10.58 -1.35 -18.80
N ALA A 559 -10.85 -0.14 -19.28
CA ALA A 559 -11.78 0.77 -18.63
C ALA A 559 -13.21 0.19 -18.60
N GLU A 560 -13.62 -0.51 -19.66
CA GLU A 560 -14.92 -1.18 -19.73
C GLU A 560 -15.03 -2.32 -18.72
N MET A 561 -14.00 -3.15 -18.58
CA MET A 561 -13.95 -4.19 -17.55
C MET A 561 -14.06 -3.62 -16.14
N PHE A 562 -13.36 -2.52 -15.85
CA PHE A 562 -13.41 -1.85 -14.56
C PHE A 562 -14.82 -1.27 -14.26
N LEU A 563 -15.47 -0.67 -15.28
CA LEU A 563 -16.84 -0.18 -15.15
C LEU A 563 -17.84 -1.31 -14.89
N ARG A 564 -17.63 -2.51 -15.47
CA ARG A 564 -18.46 -3.69 -15.17
C ARG A 564 -18.36 -4.10 -13.70
N THR A 565 -17.15 -4.09 -13.12
CA THR A 565 -16.95 -4.36 -11.69
C THR A 565 -17.70 -3.34 -10.83
N LEU A 566 -17.54 -2.04 -11.09
CA LEU A 566 -18.25 -1.00 -10.35
C LEU A 566 -19.78 -1.10 -10.50
N ASN A 567 -20.27 -1.57 -11.65
CA ASN A 567 -21.69 -1.82 -11.83
C ASN A 567 -22.18 -3.02 -10.99
N SER A 568 -21.38 -4.08 -10.86
CA SER A 568 -21.70 -5.21 -9.99
C SER A 568 -21.79 -4.80 -8.52
N GLU A 569 -20.90 -3.91 -8.05
CA GLU A 569 -20.94 -3.36 -6.69
C GLU A 569 -22.23 -2.58 -6.41
N LYS A 570 -22.72 -1.79 -7.39
CA LYS A 570 -24.02 -1.11 -7.29
C LYS A 570 -25.18 -2.07 -7.13
N VAL A 571 -25.24 -3.10 -7.99
CA VAL A 571 -26.30 -4.11 -7.97
C VAL A 571 -26.33 -4.83 -6.62
N ARG A 572 -25.15 -5.20 -6.11
CA ARG A 572 -25.00 -5.87 -4.82
C ARG A 572 -25.48 -5.01 -3.65
N ALA A 573 -25.11 -3.73 -3.62
CA ALA A 573 -25.57 -2.80 -2.59
C ALA A 573 -27.10 -2.62 -2.61
N GLY A 574 -27.71 -2.51 -3.80
CA GLY A 574 -29.17 -2.45 -3.94
C GLY A 574 -29.87 -3.75 -3.54
N GLN A 575 -29.28 -4.92 -3.78
CA GLN A 575 -29.80 -6.20 -3.30
C GLN A 575 -29.77 -6.31 -1.77
N LYS A 576 -28.68 -5.87 -1.14
CA LYS A 576 -28.52 -5.82 0.32
C LYS A 576 -29.64 -4.99 0.96
N TYR A 577 -29.95 -3.82 0.39
CA TYR A 577 -31.08 -3.00 0.81
C TYR A 577 -32.44 -3.73 0.70
N ARG A 578 -32.71 -4.34 -0.48
CA ARG A 578 -33.97 -5.05 -0.74
C ARG A 578 -34.16 -6.24 0.21
N GLN A 579 -33.10 -6.96 0.54
CA GLN A 579 -33.13 -8.06 1.50
C GLN A 579 -33.43 -7.56 2.91
N ALA A 580 -32.69 -6.55 3.38
CA ALA A 580 -32.94 -5.96 4.70
C ALA A 580 -34.38 -5.46 4.84
N ARG A 581 -34.91 -4.77 3.82
CA ARG A 581 -36.30 -4.30 3.80
C ARG A 581 -37.33 -5.43 3.83
N LYS A 582 -37.10 -6.54 3.11
CA LYS A 582 -37.98 -7.72 3.16
C LYS A 582 -38.05 -8.30 4.57
N VAL A 583 -36.93 -8.32 5.30
CA VAL A 583 -36.88 -8.81 6.68
C VAL A 583 -37.59 -7.85 7.65
N LEU A 584 -37.40 -6.54 7.47
CA LEU A 584 -38.11 -5.51 8.24
C LEU A 584 -39.63 -5.66 8.19
N LEU A 585 -40.18 -5.87 6.99
CA LEU A 585 -41.62 -6.08 6.82
C LEU A 585 -42.13 -7.32 7.57
N ARG A 586 -41.35 -8.41 7.63
CA ARG A 586 -41.72 -9.62 8.40
C ARG A 586 -41.68 -9.39 9.91
N LEU A 587 -40.79 -8.50 10.36
CA LEU A 587 -40.65 -8.14 11.76
C LEU A 587 -41.74 -7.16 12.25
N GLY A 588 -42.57 -6.63 11.34
CA GLY A 588 -43.66 -5.71 11.66
C GLY A 588 -43.32 -4.23 11.47
N PHE A 589 -42.27 -3.93 10.69
CA PHE A 589 -41.92 -2.57 10.29
C PHE A 589 -43.01 -1.95 9.41
N ASP A 590 -43.23 -0.64 9.52
CA ASP A 590 -44.25 0.07 8.75
C ASP A 590 -43.93 0.01 7.24
N PRO A 591 -44.81 -0.58 6.41
CA PRO A 591 -44.62 -0.62 4.97
C PRO A 591 -44.54 0.77 4.31
N HIS A 592 -45.06 1.82 4.96
CA HIS A 592 -45.15 3.19 4.46
C HIS A 592 -44.12 4.14 5.10
N ASP A 593 -43.08 3.60 5.75
CA ASP A 593 -42.05 4.42 6.37
C ASP A 593 -41.40 5.40 5.37
N PRO A 594 -41.31 6.70 5.70
CA PRO A 594 -40.83 7.72 4.76
C PRO A 594 -39.31 7.65 4.51
N THR A 595 -38.55 6.89 5.30
CA THR A 595 -37.08 6.76 5.25
C THR A 595 -36.58 5.46 4.64
N LEU A 596 -37.33 4.36 4.71
CA LEU A 596 -37.00 3.04 4.15
C LEU A 596 -38.09 2.57 3.17
N ARG A 597 -38.18 3.25 2.02
CA ARG A 597 -39.24 3.05 1.02
C ARG A 597 -38.98 1.83 0.11
N PRO A 598 -40.03 1.25 -0.50
CA PRO A 598 -39.83 0.26 -1.55
C PRO A 598 -39.04 0.89 -2.69
N MET A 599 -37.97 0.23 -3.14
CA MET A 599 -37.23 0.66 -4.31
C MET A 599 -38.02 0.18 -5.55
N ASP A 600 -38.56 1.13 -6.33
CA ASP A 600 -39.40 0.83 -7.50
C ASP A 600 -38.56 0.73 -8.80
N GLU A 601 -39.18 0.29 -9.90
CA GLU A 601 -38.51 0.18 -11.21
C GLU A 601 -37.94 1.52 -11.73
N LYS A 602 -38.46 2.66 -11.25
CA LYS A 602 -37.97 4.00 -11.64
C LYS A 602 -36.74 4.40 -10.82
N ASP A 603 -36.66 4.00 -9.56
CA ASP A 603 -35.47 4.10 -8.72
C ASP A 603 -34.34 3.22 -9.30
N GLU A 604 -34.66 2.01 -9.78
CA GLU A 604 -33.72 1.12 -10.49
C GLU A 604 -33.20 1.72 -11.81
N ALA A 605 -34.05 2.42 -12.57
CA ALA A 605 -33.60 3.19 -13.74
C ALA A 605 -32.71 4.40 -13.35
N THR A 606 -32.86 4.92 -12.14
CA THR A 606 -32.05 6.04 -11.61
C THR A 606 -30.70 5.57 -11.06
N GLU A 607 -30.63 4.34 -10.51
CA GLU A 607 -29.38 3.61 -10.28
C GLU A 607 -28.55 3.51 -11.58
N GLN A 608 -29.20 3.46 -12.75
CA GLN A 608 -28.56 3.30 -14.05
C GLN A 608 -28.26 4.61 -14.80
N SER A 609 -28.87 5.76 -14.45
CA SER A 609 -28.91 6.92 -15.38
C SER A 609 -28.56 8.33 -14.86
N LYS A 610 -28.53 8.61 -13.54
CA LYS A 610 -28.19 9.99 -13.07
C LYS A 610 -26.69 10.17 -12.81
N ASN A 611 -25.99 10.68 -13.82
CA ASN A 611 -24.61 11.13 -13.70
C ASN A 611 -24.52 12.50 -12.99
N THR A 612 -24.28 12.49 -11.67
CA THR A 612 -24.12 13.70 -10.82
C THR A 612 -22.85 14.52 -11.10
N SER A 613 -22.02 14.10 -12.06
CA SER A 613 -20.79 14.79 -12.43
C SER A 613 -20.90 15.63 -13.72
N ILE A 614 -22.11 15.77 -14.28
CA ILE A 614 -22.41 16.67 -15.40
C ILE A 614 -23.04 17.98 -14.85
N PRO A 615 -22.64 19.17 -15.33
CA PRO A 615 -23.30 20.42 -14.96
C PRO A 615 -24.81 20.38 -15.29
N SER A 616 -25.63 20.87 -14.36
CA SER A 616 -27.09 20.90 -14.49
C SER A 616 -27.52 21.59 -15.79
N LYS A 617 -28.41 20.97 -16.56
CA LYS A 617 -29.02 21.59 -17.75
C LYS A 617 -30.29 22.35 -17.37
N LEU A 618 -30.67 23.33 -18.18
CA LEU A 618 -31.92 24.09 -18.02
C LEU A 618 -33.11 23.10 -18.08
N GLY A 619 -33.82 22.93 -16.94
CA GLY A 619 -34.90 21.95 -16.78
C GLY A 619 -34.66 20.85 -15.74
N ASP A 620 -33.44 20.73 -15.20
CA ASP A 620 -33.13 19.73 -14.14
C ASP A 620 -33.79 20.06 -12.78
N SER A 621 -34.26 21.29 -12.57
CA SER A 621 -35.06 21.69 -11.41
C SER A 621 -36.43 20.99 -11.30
N LYS A 622 -36.87 20.29 -12.36
CA LYS A 622 -38.13 19.52 -12.39
C LYS A 622 -37.96 18.03 -12.07
N LYS A 623 -36.73 17.52 -11.90
CA LYS A 623 -36.46 16.11 -11.59
C LYS A 623 -36.14 15.95 -10.11
N SER A 624 -37.01 15.33 -9.31
CA SER A 624 -36.72 15.08 -7.89
C SER A 624 -35.48 14.20 -7.72
N GLU A 625 -34.68 14.49 -6.71
CA GLU A 625 -33.60 13.59 -6.27
C GLU A 625 -34.19 12.28 -5.72
N PRO A 626 -33.52 11.13 -5.91
CA PRO A 626 -33.94 9.89 -5.29
C PRO A 626 -34.03 10.04 -3.77
N TRP A 627 -35.06 9.43 -3.17
CA TRP A 627 -35.38 9.59 -1.75
C TRP A 627 -34.29 9.04 -0.80
N PHE A 628 -33.43 8.15 -1.29
CA PHE A 628 -32.37 7.48 -0.51
C PHE A 628 -31.08 8.30 -0.31
N TRP A 629 -31.00 9.54 -0.79
CA TRP A 629 -29.84 10.42 -0.55
C TRP A 629 -29.83 11.13 0.82
N ASN A 630 -30.92 11.03 1.58
CA ASN A 630 -31.02 11.60 2.92
C ASN A 630 -30.57 10.57 3.97
N VAL A 631 -29.44 10.85 4.63
CA VAL A 631 -28.93 10.02 5.74
C VAL A 631 -30.02 9.95 6.82
N SER A 632 -30.60 8.78 6.99
CA SER A 632 -31.78 8.56 7.84
C SER A 632 -31.40 7.92 9.17
N HIS A 633 -32.25 8.13 10.19
CA HIS A 633 -32.06 7.64 11.55
C HIS A 633 -32.45 6.16 11.69
N PRO A 634 -31.81 5.37 12.57
CA PRO A 634 -32.32 4.08 12.98
C PRO A 634 -33.78 4.20 13.42
N GLY A 635 -34.65 3.28 13.03
CA GLY A 635 -36.06 3.30 13.40
C GLY A 635 -36.29 2.96 14.87
N GLY A 636 -37.49 3.30 15.36
CA GLY A 636 -37.87 3.11 16.76
C GLY A 636 -37.10 3.98 17.77
N LEU A 637 -36.41 5.02 17.30
CA LEU A 637 -35.82 6.07 18.13
C LEU A 637 -36.88 7.14 18.45
N THR A 638 -36.94 7.56 19.70
CA THR A 638 -37.66 8.77 20.12
C THR A 638 -37.11 9.99 19.36
N GLU A 639 -37.89 11.06 19.22
CA GLU A 639 -37.43 12.30 18.58
C GLU A 639 -36.15 12.86 19.23
N GLN A 640 -35.94 12.62 20.52
CA GLN A 640 -34.70 12.97 21.21
C GLN A 640 -33.51 12.10 20.78
N GLU A 641 -33.73 10.80 20.59
CA GLU A 641 -32.70 9.87 20.13
C GLU A 641 -32.36 10.09 18.64
N LYS A 642 -33.33 10.45 17.79
CA LYS A 642 -33.07 10.86 16.39
C LYS A 642 -32.20 12.10 16.32
N LYS A 643 -32.49 13.12 17.15
CA LYS A 643 -31.64 14.32 17.25
C LYS A 643 -30.22 13.98 17.69
N LYS A 644 -30.06 13.13 18.72
CA LYS A 644 -28.75 12.64 19.16
C LYS A 644 -28.02 11.88 18.05
N TRP A 645 -28.72 11.07 17.27
CA TRP A 645 -28.17 10.39 16.11
C TRP A 645 -27.66 11.35 15.03
N SER A 646 -28.47 12.36 14.67
CA SER A 646 -28.06 13.39 13.70
C SER A 646 -26.77 14.06 14.13
N VAL A 647 -26.73 14.49 15.39
CA VAL A 647 -25.59 15.20 15.98
C VAL A 647 -24.35 14.30 16.00
N GLU A 648 -24.50 13.00 16.29
CA GLU A 648 -23.38 12.05 16.26
C GLU A 648 -22.86 11.80 14.83
N MET A 649 -23.74 11.68 13.84
CA MET A 649 -23.33 11.55 12.43
C MET A 649 -22.62 12.82 11.93
N ASP A 650 -23.16 13.99 12.29
CA ASP A 650 -22.56 15.28 11.98
C ASP A 650 -21.19 15.44 12.65
N ARG A 651 -21.05 14.98 13.90
CA ARG A 651 -19.77 14.91 14.63
C ARG A 651 -18.76 14.04 13.88
N VAL A 652 -19.12 12.81 13.51
CA VAL A 652 -18.24 11.90 12.77
C VAL A 652 -17.82 12.51 11.43
N LYS A 653 -18.77 13.09 10.68
CA LYS A 653 -18.48 13.78 9.42
C LYS A 653 -17.54 14.96 9.63
N TRP A 654 -17.76 15.75 10.69
CA TRP A 654 -16.90 16.88 11.04
C TRP A 654 -15.46 16.41 11.29
N PHE A 655 -15.25 15.34 12.04
CA PHE A 655 -13.91 14.79 12.27
C PHE A 655 -13.26 14.25 11.00
N ARG A 656 -14.01 13.53 10.14
CA ARG A 656 -13.49 13.02 8.86
C ARG A 656 -13.09 14.15 7.92
N ASP A 657 -13.94 15.17 7.77
CA ASP A 657 -13.62 16.36 6.95
C ASP A 657 -12.44 17.15 7.55
N LYS A 658 -12.37 17.24 8.88
CA LYS A 658 -11.21 17.83 9.59
C LYS A 658 -9.94 17.07 9.27
N ALA A 659 -9.94 15.75 9.36
CA ALA A 659 -8.77 14.93 9.07
C ALA A 659 -8.31 15.10 7.61
N VAL A 660 -9.23 15.10 6.64
CA VAL A 660 -8.90 15.33 5.23
C VAL A 660 -8.26 16.70 5.01
N ARG A 661 -8.80 17.76 5.65
CA ARG A 661 -8.25 19.12 5.57
C ARG A 661 -6.89 19.22 6.26
N ASP A 662 -6.74 18.68 7.46
CA ASP A 662 -5.50 18.72 8.23
C ASP A 662 -4.39 17.92 7.53
N CYS A 663 -4.67 16.71 7.04
CA CYS A 663 -3.71 15.91 6.25
C CYS A 663 -3.29 16.63 4.96
N ALA A 664 -4.16 17.43 4.35
CA ALA A 664 -3.80 18.24 3.19
C ALA A 664 -2.90 19.44 3.56
N GLU A 665 -3.08 20.02 4.76
CA GLU A 665 -2.17 21.04 5.30
C GLU A 665 -0.80 20.44 5.60
N GLU A 666 -0.78 19.31 6.32
CA GLU A 666 0.43 18.55 6.61
C GLU A 666 1.16 18.19 5.31
N GLU A 667 0.45 17.73 4.28
CA GLU A 667 1.07 17.40 2.98
C GLU A 667 1.72 18.61 2.30
N LYS A 668 1.08 19.78 2.36
CA LYS A 668 1.69 21.02 1.85
C LYS A 668 3.02 21.28 2.57
N GLU A 669 3.04 21.19 3.90
CA GLU A 669 4.24 21.42 4.70
C GLU A 669 5.31 20.36 4.46
N ILE A 670 4.94 19.08 4.31
CA ILE A 670 5.88 18.02 3.95
C ILE A 670 6.52 18.34 2.60
N LEU A 671 5.73 18.68 1.59
CA LEU A 671 6.24 18.99 0.25
C LEU A 671 7.14 20.23 0.25
N GLU A 672 6.85 21.24 1.07
CA GLU A 672 7.72 22.41 1.23
C GLU A 672 9.09 22.05 1.80
N GLU A 673 9.14 21.13 2.77
CA GLU A 673 10.40 20.63 3.32
C GLU A 673 11.11 19.64 2.39
N GLU A 674 10.38 18.78 1.68
CA GLU A 674 10.92 17.91 0.64
C GLU A 674 11.60 18.72 -0.46
N MET A 675 11.01 19.85 -0.89
CA MET A 675 11.63 20.77 -1.85
C MET A 675 12.98 21.30 -1.35
N LYS A 676 13.05 21.72 -0.07
CA LYS A 676 14.31 22.21 0.52
C LYS A 676 15.35 21.08 0.59
N ARG A 677 14.96 19.89 1.05
CA ARG A 677 15.84 18.72 1.17
C ARG A 677 16.39 18.24 -0.16
N VAL A 678 15.59 18.25 -1.23
CA VAL A 678 16.05 17.87 -2.57
C VAL A 678 17.18 18.80 -3.03
N VAL A 679 16.97 20.10 -2.90
CA VAL A 679 17.98 21.11 -3.25
C VAL A 679 19.22 20.96 -2.38
N ALA A 680 19.07 20.83 -1.06
CA ALA A 680 20.17 20.63 -0.13
C ALA A 680 20.98 19.36 -0.46
N SER A 681 20.29 18.25 -0.78
CA SER A 681 20.92 16.99 -1.17
C SER A 681 21.76 17.14 -2.44
N PHE A 682 21.22 17.79 -3.47
CA PHE A 682 21.94 18.00 -4.73
C PHE A 682 23.16 18.91 -4.55
N ARG A 683 23.04 19.99 -3.78
CA ARG A 683 24.19 20.83 -3.43
C ARG A 683 25.25 20.04 -2.66
N LYS A 684 24.85 19.30 -1.63
CA LYS A 684 25.77 18.48 -0.83
C LYS A 684 26.52 17.47 -1.70
N TYR A 685 25.84 16.80 -2.63
CA TYR A 685 26.51 15.94 -3.60
C TYR A 685 27.50 16.72 -4.50
N ALA A 686 27.11 17.88 -5.03
CA ALA A 686 28.01 18.71 -5.83
C ALA A 686 29.26 19.12 -5.05
N ASP A 687 29.11 19.51 -3.78
CA ASP A 687 30.21 19.90 -2.89
C ASP A 687 31.15 18.72 -2.62
N VAL A 688 30.59 17.55 -2.26
CA VAL A 688 31.38 16.33 -2.01
C VAL A 688 32.17 15.93 -3.25
N TRP A 689 31.54 15.94 -4.43
CA TRP A 689 32.23 15.63 -5.68
C TRP A 689 33.26 16.70 -6.08
N SER A 690 33.08 17.96 -5.69
CA SER A 690 34.07 19.03 -5.90
C SER A 690 35.31 18.79 -5.07
N HIS A 691 35.16 18.45 -3.78
CA HIS A 691 36.29 18.08 -2.92
C HIS A 691 37.04 16.86 -3.47
N LEU A 692 36.31 15.82 -3.93
CA LEU A 692 36.94 14.67 -4.58
C LEU A 692 37.68 15.07 -5.85
N ALA A 693 37.13 15.96 -6.68
CA ALA A 693 37.80 16.43 -7.88
C ALA A 693 39.13 17.11 -7.57
N GLU A 694 39.15 17.98 -6.56
CA GLU A 694 40.36 18.67 -6.09
C GLU A 694 41.40 17.69 -5.54
N GLU A 695 40.99 16.75 -4.67
CA GLU A 695 41.90 15.72 -4.14
C GLU A 695 42.54 14.90 -5.28
N GLN A 696 41.75 14.46 -6.26
CA GLN A 696 42.24 13.62 -7.35
C GLN A 696 43.13 14.42 -8.32
N ARG A 697 42.90 15.73 -8.46
CA ARG A 697 43.78 16.63 -9.20
C ARG A 697 45.13 16.79 -8.50
N ASN A 698 45.13 16.94 -7.18
CA ASN A 698 46.35 17.04 -6.37
C ASN A 698 47.17 15.74 -6.38
N LYS A 699 46.51 14.59 -6.56
CA LYS A 699 47.14 13.27 -6.71
C LYS A 699 47.59 12.94 -8.14
N ASP A 700 47.42 13.86 -9.09
CA ASP A 700 47.72 13.70 -10.52
C ASP A 700 47.04 12.46 -11.17
N VAL A 701 45.76 12.23 -10.82
CA VAL A 701 44.93 11.17 -11.41
C VAL A 701 43.84 11.80 -12.31
N PRO A 702 44.20 12.25 -13.53
CA PRO A 702 43.33 13.12 -14.35
C PRO A 702 41.99 12.46 -14.73
N GLY A 703 41.96 11.14 -14.93
CA GLY A 703 40.72 10.41 -15.23
C GLY A 703 39.70 10.44 -14.08
N LYS A 704 40.17 10.26 -12.83
CA LYS A 704 39.30 10.34 -11.65
C LYS A 704 38.86 11.79 -11.40
N ALA A 705 39.76 12.76 -11.56
CA ALA A 705 39.42 14.18 -11.41
C ALA A 705 38.38 14.62 -12.46
N SER A 706 38.55 14.24 -13.73
CA SER A 706 37.59 14.55 -14.80
C SER A 706 36.21 13.93 -14.55
N TYR A 707 36.16 12.67 -14.11
CA TYR A 707 34.89 12.03 -13.76
C TYR A 707 34.19 12.74 -12.57
N ALA A 708 34.95 13.13 -11.55
CA ALA A 708 34.41 13.87 -10.42
C ALA A 708 33.85 15.24 -10.84
N LEU A 709 34.56 16.00 -11.70
CA LEU A 709 34.05 17.25 -12.26
C LEU A 709 32.77 17.07 -13.09
N HIS A 710 32.66 15.97 -13.83
CA HIS A 710 31.41 15.62 -14.52
C HIS A 710 30.26 15.41 -13.53
N LYS A 711 30.51 14.74 -12.40
CA LYS A 711 29.52 14.57 -11.33
C LYS A 711 29.14 15.91 -10.68
N VAL A 712 30.08 16.83 -10.47
CA VAL A 712 29.79 18.20 -10.00
C VAL A 712 28.80 18.87 -10.94
N ALA A 713 29.10 18.93 -12.24
CA ALA A 713 28.23 19.55 -13.23
C ALA A 713 26.84 18.90 -13.28
N LEU A 714 26.77 17.57 -13.13
CA LEU A 714 25.50 16.84 -13.08
C LEU A 714 24.64 17.24 -11.87
N TYR A 715 25.21 17.25 -10.66
CA TYR A 715 24.45 17.59 -9.45
C TYR A 715 24.12 19.09 -9.36
N THR A 716 24.99 19.97 -9.84
CA THR A 716 24.67 21.41 -10.00
C THR A 716 23.47 21.58 -10.92
N ARG A 717 23.45 20.91 -12.07
CA ARG A 717 22.29 20.97 -12.98
C ARG A 717 21.01 20.45 -12.33
N PHE A 718 21.07 19.34 -11.59
CA PHE A 718 19.91 18.85 -10.85
C PHE A 718 19.42 19.87 -9.82
N CYS A 719 20.33 20.57 -9.13
CA CYS A 719 20.01 21.65 -8.20
C CYS A 719 19.30 22.81 -8.91
N ASP A 720 19.88 23.33 -9.99
CA ASP A 720 19.32 24.45 -10.76
C ASP A 720 17.93 24.13 -11.32
N ASP A 721 17.77 22.91 -11.88
CA ASP A 721 16.49 22.44 -12.39
C ASP A 721 15.44 22.32 -11.27
N ALA A 722 15.83 21.79 -10.11
CA ALA A 722 14.93 21.69 -8.95
C ALA A 722 14.50 23.06 -8.43
N GLU A 723 15.44 23.99 -8.24
CA GLU A 723 15.15 25.36 -7.80
C GLU A 723 14.19 26.07 -8.77
N ARG A 724 14.43 25.94 -10.08
CA ARG A 724 13.56 26.50 -11.12
C ARG A 724 12.15 25.91 -11.05
N LEU A 725 12.02 24.58 -10.96
CA LEU A 725 10.73 23.90 -10.89
C LEU A 725 9.95 24.26 -9.62
N PHE A 726 10.62 24.34 -8.47
CA PHE A 726 10.00 24.68 -7.20
C PHE A 726 9.62 26.16 -7.13
N HIS A 727 10.46 27.05 -7.66
CA HIS A 727 10.13 28.47 -7.79
C HIS A 727 8.88 28.69 -8.64
N ASN A 728 8.78 27.99 -9.78
CA ASN A 728 7.60 28.08 -10.65
C ASN A 728 6.34 27.51 -10.00
N ALA A 729 6.43 26.40 -9.26
CA ALA A 729 5.28 25.81 -8.56
C ALA A 729 4.73 26.70 -7.43
N ARG A 730 5.59 27.53 -6.82
CA ARG A 730 5.20 28.49 -5.77
C ARG A 730 4.57 29.77 -6.31
N LYS A 731 4.67 30.06 -7.61
CA LYS A 731 4.04 31.25 -8.18
C LYS A 731 2.51 31.13 -8.11
N PRO A 732 1.79 32.19 -7.68
CA PRO A 732 0.34 32.20 -7.78
C PRO A 732 -0.03 32.04 -9.26
N THR A 733 -0.92 31.10 -9.59
CA THR A 733 -1.51 31.03 -10.93
C THR A 733 -2.40 32.27 -11.12
N THR A 734 -1.83 33.33 -11.68
CA THR A 734 -2.58 34.47 -12.20
C THR A 734 -3.30 34.01 -13.48
N SER A 735 -4.48 33.43 -13.31
CA SER A 735 -5.41 33.24 -14.42
C SER A 735 -6.80 33.66 -13.94
N GLU A 736 -7.02 34.98 -13.92
CA GLU A 736 -8.36 35.47 -14.22
C GLU A 736 -8.68 35.07 -15.67
N PRO A 737 -9.84 34.46 -15.96
CA PRO A 737 -10.26 34.29 -17.33
C PRO A 737 -10.54 35.68 -17.89
N SER A 738 -9.75 36.10 -18.88
CA SER A 738 -10.08 37.25 -19.71
C SER A 738 -11.46 37.01 -20.32
N SER A 739 -12.44 37.79 -19.89
CA SER A 739 -13.73 37.89 -20.53
C SER A 739 -13.53 38.43 -21.95
N SER A 740 -13.67 37.56 -22.94
CA SER A 740 -13.91 37.90 -24.34
C SER A 740 -15.03 37.03 -24.87
#